data_AF-A0A2E5PY65-F1
#
_entry.id   AF-A0A2E5PY65-F1
#
_cell.length_a   1.000
_cell.length_b   1.000
_cell.length_c   1.000
_cell.angle_alpha   90.00
_cell.angle_beta   90.00
_cell.angle_gamma   90.00
#
_symmetry.space_group_name_H-M   'P 1'
#
loop_
_entity.id
_entity.type
_entity.pdbx_description
1 polymer ?
#
loop_
_entity_poly.entity_id
_entity_poly.type
_entity_poly.pdbx_seq_one_letter_code
_entity_poly.pdbx_strand_id
1 'polypeptide(L)'
;MEEALKNSDSELNKNVNENAENSESGFSYLIYRLIAVADQNRSTAALVGCLFLITVLDILFDLYLFEPYVDLIETLSGSKPGEFAEVDIGFAPEVWQAILGMVLGTLILVISIASQSIPKLIDLYMKDLISLIYVWILIASGAHAGVIKLYGEIGLVRESSRVFNAHFLMTFCGIVAFPYIFYILRYTKPTNIIAQIYGINMDLIRSLVTPRSHALVKNDTVLSSQQHTMFESLNQLDDILEYVSFKELKGDIIYDMGRTIRNYMLIKPYLHPEFFRVSEKVRSDISFKTLVGQYEEMERTRSFYEQKCFRLMNNNYIKLMEQGEFDLSSMIAGEVAKIGQTAIECEEEDIVEIVIIRFNTFFRMSIKHALRNNEPRNIYNLSFFYGQFIFHLVEHKKIDQVKKCFMYLRMYGVEIARLFAGVPSVYFNVAVIACEMKKLLEQIYNDRWDMEIQTALVNEILQVDNPPDFNKDDLDQGIMINNGVRWIQFGLALFYHREKEEEFVQRIAKDILDDLDDLGESTFYRILGMTEGLMRFAGPTFWEDTDRGNLNIFFSPDKDEITPFKERLLGLAKENLILRAKQKYIFSDFEAEYLWELSRNTKEKELAQLTDNIVKFEKMVLELGEIEKEKLDAIIQIREKLRFNSDNPVVVVTSSRQIAVGTKLEVSGKVGDQKTLHQFKAVVMFNSINFMYINLVAQQGSVPPVAKMAQLTLRFKPPRQHTYYQCRLPFEGISPEKMFRLGHSDSVKITEES
;
A
#
# COMPACT_ATOMS: atom_id res chain seq x y z
N MET A 1 31.23 3.05 -18.05
CA MET A 1 31.32 2.37 -16.73
C MET A 1 31.18 0.86 -16.91
N GLU A 2 30.20 0.39 -17.68
CA GLU A 2 30.09 -1.03 -18.12
C GLU A 2 31.32 -1.57 -18.88
N GLU A 3 31.95 -0.77 -19.75
CA GLU A 3 33.20 -1.20 -20.43
C GLU A 3 34.43 -1.23 -19.54
N ALA A 4 34.45 -0.43 -18.46
CA ALA A 4 35.51 -0.46 -17.45
C ALA A 4 35.34 -1.66 -16.50
N LEU A 5 34.09 -2.06 -16.23
CA LEU A 5 33.75 -3.27 -15.48
C LEU A 5 34.07 -4.54 -16.28
N LYS A 6 33.66 -4.65 -17.55
CA LYS A 6 33.92 -5.84 -18.40
C LYS A 6 35.40 -6.18 -18.59
N ASN A 7 36.26 -5.17 -18.74
CA ASN A 7 37.71 -5.41 -18.85
C ASN A 7 38.33 -5.77 -17.49
N SER A 8 37.81 -5.22 -16.38
CA SER A 8 38.21 -5.63 -15.03
C SER A 8 37.71 -7.04 -14.69
N ASP A 9 36.54 -7.46 -15.19
CA ASP A 9 35.92 -8.76 -14.92
C ASP A 9 36.73 -9.92 -15.51
N SER A 10 37.43 -9.71 -16.63
CA SER A 10 38.28 -10.75 -17.24
C SER A 10 39.63 -10.88 -16.53
N GLU A 11 40.22 -9.77 -16.07
CA GLU A 11 41.46 -9.78 -15.30
C GLU A 11 41.23 -10.21 -13.84
N LEU A 12 40.08 -9.85 -13.23
CA LEU A 12 39.71 -10.27 -11.88
C LEU A 12 39.41 -11.77 -11.84
N ASN A 13 38.67 -12.32 -12.81
CA ASN A 13 38.39 -13.76 -12.89
C ASN A 13 39.65 -14.61 -13.11
N LYS A 14 40.61 -14.11 -13.91
CA LYS A 14 41.88 -14.81 -14.15
C LYS A 14 42.80 -14.74 -12.93
N ASN A 15 42.88 -13.57 -12.29
CA ASN A 15 43.66 -13.39 -11.05
C ASN A 15 43.04 -14.07 -9.83
N VAL A 16 41.71 -14.22 -9.73
CA VAL A 16 41.05 -14.90 -8.61
C VAL A 16 41.27 -16.42 -8.71
N ASN A 17 41.16 -17.01 -9.91
CA ASN A 17 41.42 -18.45 -10.09
C ASN A 17 42.91 -18.81 -10.00
N GLU A 18 43.84 -18.01 -10.54
CA GLU A 18 45.28 -18.28 -10.41
C GLU A 18 45.84 -17.98 -9.00
N ASN A 19 45.24 -17.05 -8.23
CA ASN A 19 45.67 -16.78 -6.85
C ASN A 19 44.98 -17.66 -5.80
N ALA A 20 43.79 -18.22 -6.09
CA ALA A 20 43.15 -19.18 -5.18
C ALA A 20 44.01 -20.44 -5.02
N GLU A 21 44.56 -20.99 -6.11
CA GLU A 21 45.49 -22.14 -6.06
C GLU A 21 46.87 -21.77 -5.47
N ASN A 22 47.38 -20.55 -5.68
CA ASN A 22 48.67 -20.11 -5.11
C ASN A 22 48.59 -19.67 -3.63
N SER A 23 47.38 -19.43 -3.09
CA SER A 23 47.15 -19.08 -1.69
C SER A 23 47.18 -20.27 -0.72
N GLU A 24 47.27 -21.50 -1.24
CA GLU A 24 47.51 -22.73 -0.47
C GLU A 24 48.95 -22.84 0.05
N SER A 25 49.75 -21.78 -0.08
CA SER A 25 51.07 -21.67 0.55
C SER A 25 50.94 -21.37 2.05
N GLY A 26 51.44 -22.29 2.88
CA GLY A 26 51.32 -22.22 4.35
C GLY A 26 51.83 -20.92 5.01
N PHE A 27 52.68 -20.14 4.33
CA PHE A 27 53.19 -18.87 4.83
C PHE A 27 52.15 -17.73 4.80
N SER A 28 51.41 -17.58 3.71
CA SER A 28 50.38 -16.53 3.55
C SER A 28 49.23 -16.74 4.53
N TYR A 29 48.80 -18.00 4.70
CA TYR A 29 47.80 -18.39 5.70
C TYR A 29 48.24 -18.08 7.14
N LEU A 30 49.52 -18.34 7.48
CA LEU A 30 50.09 -18.02 8.80
C LEU A 30 50.10 -16.51 9.06
N ILE A 31 50.48 -15.69 8.07
CA ILE A 31 50.44 -14.22 8.18
C ILE A 31 48.99 -13.76 8.40
N TYR A 32 48.04 -14.26 7.63
CA TYR A 32 46.63 -13.89 7.80
C TYR A 32 46.06 -14.26 9.17
N ARG A 33 46.51 -15.39 9.73
CA ARG A 33 46.14 -15.81 11.09
C ARG A 33 46.76 -14.91 12.16
N LEU A 34 48.04 -14.52 12.01
CA LEU A 34 48.68 -13.58 12.93
C LEU A 34 48.00 -12.21 12.93
N ILE A 35 47.67 -11.69 11.75
CA ILE A 35 46.92 -10.43 11.64
C ILE A 35 45.53 -10.59 12.25
N ALA A 36 44.83 -11.72 12.04
CA ALA A 36 43.52 -11.95 12.66
C ALA A 36 43.57 -12.00 14.19
N VAL A 37 44.64 -12.58 14.77
CA VAL A 37 44.85 -12.59 16.24
C VAL A 37 45.16 -11.19 16.76
N ALA A 38 45.95 -10.41 16.03
CA ALA A 38 46.21 -9.01 16.37
C ALA A 38 44.94 -8.14 16.28
N ASP A 39 44.11 -8.37 15.27
CA ASP A 39 42.79 -7.73 15.10
C ASP A 39 41.83 -8.09 16.24
N GLN A 40 41.87 -9.33 16.71
CA GLN A 40 41.05 -9.79 17.84
C GLN A 40 41.50 -9.17 19.16
N ASN A 41 42.80 -8.93 19.33
CA ASN A 41 43.42 -8.38 20.53
C ASN A 41 44.00 -6.97 20.30
N ARG A 42 43.24 -6.11 19.62
CA ARG A 42 43.68 -4.77 19.18
C ARG A 42 44.36 -3.93 20.25
N SER A 43 43.80 -3.89 21.47
CA SER A 43 44.37 -3.08 22.55
C SER A 43 45.74 -3.57 23.00
N THR A 44 45.95 -4.89 23.13
CA THR A 44 47.26 -5.42 23.52
C THR A 44 48.28 -5.29 22.40
N ALA A 45 47.85 -5.45 21.14
CA ALA A 45 48.69 -5.19 19.98
C ALA A 45 49.13 -3.71 19.92
N ALA A 46 48.21 -2.77 20.17
CA ALA A 46 48.50 -1.34 20.24
C ALA A 46 49.49 -1.03 21.39
N LEU A 47 49.29 -1.61 22.58
CA LEU A 47 50.22 -1.47 23.71
C LEU A 47 51.64 -1.92 23.34
N VAL A 48 51.79 -3.15 22.84
CA VAL A 48 53.10 -3.71 22.46
C VAL A 48 53.75 -2.86 21.36
N GLY A 49 52.97 -2.43 20.37
CA GLY A 49 53.43 -1.55 19.30
C GLY A 49 53.92 -0.20 19.83
N CYS A 50 53.19 0.43 20.76
CA CYS A 50 53.56 1.71 21.35
C CYS A 50 54.80 1.60 22.23
N LEU A 51 54.91 0.54 23.04
CA LEU A 51 56.10 0.27 23.84
C LEU A 51 57.34 0.09 22.96
N PHE A 52 57.21 -0.70 21.90
CA PHE A 52 58.28 -0.92 20.94
C PHE A 52 58.68 0.40 20.24
N LEU A 53 57.70 1.18 19.80
CA LEU A 53 57.93 2.47 19.15
C LEU A 53 58.69 3.45 20.07
N ILE A 54 58.26 3.62 21.31
CA ILE A 54 58.93 4.54 22.26
C ILE A 54 60.35 4.08 22.54
N THR A 55 60.56 2.78 22.74
CA THR A 55 61.89 2.22 22.99
C THR A 55 62.82 2.44 21.81
N VAL A 56 62.35 2.18 20.58
CA VAL A 56 63.13 2.40 19.37
C VAL A 56 63.44 3.89 19.17
N LEU A 57 62.47 4.78 19.39
CA LEU A 57 62.66 6.22 19.26
C LEU A 57 63.65 6.76 20.30
N ASP A 58 63.60 6.28 21.54
CA ASP A 58 64.55 6.64 22.59
C ASP A 58 65.99 6.20 22.23
N ILE A 59 66.15 4.97 21.71
CA ILE A 59 67.45 4.48 21.20
C ILE A 59 67.94 5.30 20.02
N LEU A 60 67.07 5.61 19.05
CA LEU A 60 67.44 6.43 17.89
C LEU A 60 67.82 7.85 18.30
N PHE A 61 67.12 8.41 19.28
CA PHE A 61 67.43 9.74 19.81
C PHE A 61 68.81 9.77 20.45
N ASP A 62 69.09 8.79 21.31
CA ASP A 62 70.40 8.63 21.97
C ASP A 62 71.55 8.46 20.96
N LEU A 63 71.37 7.64 19.93
CA LEU A 63 72.44 7.32 18.98
C LEU A 63 72.73 8.45 17.97
N TYR A 64 71.72 9.22 17.55
CA TYR A 64 71.85 10.11 16.39
C TYR A 64 71.41 11.55 16.62
N LEU A 65 70.52 11.82 17.56
CA LEU A 65 69.87 13.14 17.69
C LEU A 65 70.24 13.87 18.97
N PHE A 66 70.74 13.19 19.98
CA PHE A 66 71.05 13.80 21.28
C PHE A 66 72.16 14.85 21.18
N GLU A 67 73.35 14.48 20.70
CA GLU A 67 74.48 15.41 20.57
C GLU A 67 74.14 16.62 19.66
N PRO A 68 73.58 16.44 18.43
CA PRO A 68 73.18 17.58 17.61
C PRO A 68 72.11 18.47 18.24
N TYR A 69 71.20 17.89 19.04
CA TYR A 69 70.16 18.65 19.72
C TYR A 69 70.70 19.49 20.87
N VAL A 70 71.60 18.92 21.68
CA VAL A 70 72.29 19.64 22.75
C VAL A 70 73.09 20.81 22.17
N ASP A 71 73.91 20.57 21.14
CA ASP A 71 74.68 21.61 20.44
C ASP A 71 73.79 22.75 19.92
N LEU A 72 72.64 22.41 19.33
CA LEU A 72 71.69 23.39 18.82
C LEU A 72 71.11 24.26 19.94
N ILE A 73 70.67 23.63 21.04
CA ILE A 73 70.07 24.35 22.16
C ILE A 73 71.10 25.24 22.86
N GLU A 74 72.32 24.75 23.06
CA GLU A 74 73.41 25.53 23.67
C GLU A 74 73.82 26.71 22.80
N THR A 75 73.83 26.54 21.46
CA THR A 75 74.07 27.63 20.51
C THR A 75 72.96 28.69 20.55
N LEU A 76 71.70 28.28 20.67
CA LEU A 76 70.55 29.18 20.71
C LEU A 76 70.38 29.88 22.06
N SER A 77 70.73 29.23 23.16
CA SER A 77 70.58 29.74 24.53
C SER A 77 71.78 30.56 25.00
N GLY A 78 72.95 30.36 24.40
CA GLY A 78 74.22 30.97 24.82
C GLY A 78 74.84 30.33 26.07
N SER A 79 74.42 29.12 26.45
CA SER A 79 75.00 28.36 27.57
C SER A 79 76.36 27.77 27.22
N LYS A 80 77.17 27.41 28.24
CA LYS A 80 78.46 26.76 27.99
C LYS A 80 78.26 25.30 27.55
N PRO A 81 79.16 24.76 26.71
CA PRO A 81 79.10 23.36 26.31
C PRO A 81 79.06 22.40 27.50
N GLY A 82 78.02 21.58 27.59
CA GLY A 82 77.82 20.57 28.64
C GLY A 82 76.98 21.04 29.85
N GLU A 83 76.60 22.31 29.95
CA GLU A 83 75.70 22.79 31.03
C GLU A 83 74.24 22.39 30.79
N PHE A 84 73.82 22.18 29.53
CA PHE A 84 72.44 21.82 29.22
C PHE A 84 72.09 20.37 29.60
N ALA A 85 73.06 19.48 29.75
CA ALA A 85 72.82 18.08 30.10
C ALA A 85 72.30 17.88 31.54
N GLU A 86 72.44 18.87 32.43
CA GLU A 86 71.99 18.82 33.84
C GLU A 86 70.57 19.40 34.03
N VAL A 87 69.61 19.14 33.12
CA VAL A 87 68.22 19.58 33.35
C VAL A 87 67.60 18.76 34.49
N ASP A 88 67.21 19.44 35.59
CA ASP A 88 66.43 18.82 36.66
C ASP A 88 65.02 18.50 36.16
N ILE A 89 64.73 17.21 36.01
CA ILE A 89 63.47 16.68 35.46
C ILE A 89 62.68 15.94 36.57
N GLY A 90 62.98 16.23 37.84
CA GLY A 90 62.28 15.63 38.98
C GLY A 90 60.76 15.82 38.99
N PHE A 91 60.25 16.81 38.24
CA PHE A 91 58.83 17.16 38.06
C PHE A 91 58.10 16.39 36.95
N ALA A 92 58.82 15.69 36.06
CA ALA A 92 58.19 15.11 34.87
C ALA A 92 57.11 14.06 35.17
N PRO A 93 57.30 13.13 36.13
CA PRO A 93 56.23 12.19 36.49
C PRO A 93 54.96 12.89 36.97
N GLU A 94 55.07 13.98 37.72
CA GLU A 94 53.94 14.77 38.21
C GLU A 94 53.18 15.43 37.05
N VAL A 95 53.89 15.99 36.06
CA VAL A 95 53.27 16.56 34.85
C VAL A 95 52.61 15.48 33.99
N TRP A 96 53.23 14.31 33.83
CA TRP A 96 52.62 13.18 33.13
C TRP A 96 51.35 12.69 33.83
N GLN A 97 51.34 12.62 35.16
CA GLN A 97 50.13 12.30 35.94
C GLN A 97 49.03 13.34 35.71
N ALA A 98 49.37 14.64 35.65
CA ALA A 98 48.40 15.69 35.34
C ALA A 98 47.82 15.56 33.92
N ILE A 99 48.65 15.30 32.91
CA ILE A 99 48.21 15.10 31.52
C ILE A 99 47.34 13.83 31.40
N LEU A 100 47.77 12.71 32.00
CA LEU A 100 46.99 11.47 32.09
C LEU A 100 45.63 11.72 32.73
N GLY A 101 45.61 12.37 33.90
CA GLY A 101 44.39 12.67 34.64
C GLY A 101 43.43 13.57 33.87
N MET A 102 43.94 14.59 33.18
CA MET A 102 43.14 15.49 32.36
C MET A 102 42.51 14.76 31.16
N VAL A 103 43.30 14.00 30.41
CA VAL A 103 42.82 13.28 29.22
C VAL A 103 41.85 12.18 29.63
N LEU A 104 42.26 11.27 30.53
CA LEU A 104 41.41 10.15 30.97
C LEU A 104 40.15 10.64 31.68
N GLY A 105 40.25 11.67 32.52
CA GLY A 105 39.10 12.26 33.20
C GLY A 105 38.08 12.84 32.21
N THR A 106 38.55 13.56 31.20
CA THR A 106 37.68 14.11 30.14
C THR A 106 37.03 13.00 29.33
N LEU A 107 37.79 11.96 28.96
CA LEU A 107 37.26 10.80 28.23
C LEU A 107 36.15 10.09 29.01
N ILE A 108 36.40 9.78 30.28
CA ILE A 108 35.43 9.10 31.13
C ILE A 108 34.15 9.93 31.22
N LEU A 109 34.25 11.24 31.40
CA LEU A 109 33.10 12.14 31.48
C LEU A 109 32.31 12.15 30.16
N VAL A 110 32.98 12.38 29.04
CA VAL A 110 32.32 12.52 27.72
C VAL A 110 31.68 11.19 27.30
N ILE A 111 32.39 10.08 27.45
CA ILE A 111 31.87 8.74 27.11
C ILE A 111 30.73 8.38 28.05
N SER A 112 30.84 8.66 29.36
CA SER A 112 29.76 8.37 30.31
C SER A 112 28.48 9.11 29.96
N ILE A 113 28.56 10.41 29.66
CA ILE A 113 27.39 11.21 29.26
C ILE A 113 26.78 10.65 27.97
N ALA A 114 27.59 10.41 26.93
CA ALA A 114 27.09 9.92 25.66
C ALA A 114 26.51 8.49 25.75
N SER A 115 27.08 7.64 26.60
CA SER A 115 26.63 6.26 26.82
C SER A 115 25.25 6.14 27.48
N GLN A 116 24.75 7.23 28.09
CA GLN A 116 23.37 7.27 28.60
C GLN A 116 22.33 7.21 27.48
N SER A 117 22.70 7.71 26.29
CA SER A 117 21.81 7.79 25.13
C SER A 117 22.14 6.80 24.01
N ILE A 118 23.35 6.22 24.05
CA ILE A 118 23.88 5.35 22.99
C ILE A 118 24.42 4.09 23.66
N PRO A 119 23.65 2.99 23.64
CA PRO A 119 24.10 1.71 24.16
C PRO A 119 25.40 1.26 23.49
N LYS A 120 26.26 0.57 24.25
CA LYS A 120 27.53 -0.01 23.75
C LYS A 120 28.51 1.00 23.13
N LEU A 121 28.36 2.31 23.40
CA LEU A 121 29.32 3.32 22.97
C LEU A 121 30.75 3.03 23.46
N ILE A 122 30.87 2.47 24.67
CA ILE A 122 32.15 2.04 25.23
C ILE A 122 32.82 1.01 24.32
N ASP A 123 32.06 0.04 23.79
CA ASP A 123 32.60 -1.00 22.92
C ASP A 123 33.08 -0.43 21.58
N LEU A 124 32.40 0.59 21.06
CA LEU A 124 32.83 1.30 19.85
C LEU A 124 34.13 2.07 20.11
N TYR A 125 34.21 2.80 21.22
CA TYR A 125 35.43 3.51 21.61
C TYR A 125 36.61 2.55 21.81
N MET A 126 36.40 1.42 22.49
CA MET A 126 37.45 0.42 22.74
C MET A 126 37.95 -0.27 21.47
N LYS A 127 37.27 -0.10 20.33
CA LYS A 127 37.68 -0.60 19.02
C LYS A 127 38.36 0.47 18.14
N ASP A 128 38.33 1.73 18.55
CA ASP A 128 38.91 2.84 17.80
C ASP A 128 40.44 2.86 17.92
N LEU A 129 41.12 2.69 16.78
CA LEU A 129 42.57 2.56 16.75
C LEU A 129 43.29 3.85 17.14
N ILE A 130 42.78 5.00 16.72
CA ILE A 130 43.37 6.31 17.01
C ILE A 130 43.38 6.54 18.52
N SER A 131 42.24 6.30 19.17
CA SER A 131 42.09 6.42 20.62
C SER A 131 42.99 5.45 21.38
N LEU A 132 43.02 4.17 20.98
CA LEU A 132 43.88 3.17 21.62
C LEU A 132 45.36 3.54 21.52
N ILE A 133 45.83 3.92 20.33
CA ILE A 133 47.24 4.31 20.13
C ILE A 133 47.57 5.53 20.98
N TYR A 134 46.74 6.57 20.96
CA TYR A 134 47.03 7.79 21.72
C TYR A 134 47.07 7.54 23.23
N VAL A 135 46.10 6.82 23.78
CA VAL A 135 46.06 6.47 25.21
C VAL A 135 47.27 5.62 25.59
N TRP A 136 47.65 4.63 24.77
CA TRP A 136 48.81 3.79 25.06
C TRP A 136 50.15 4.53 24.91
N ILE A 137 50.29 5.45 23.95
CA ILE A 137 51.45 6.34 23.85
C ILE A 137 51.58 7.18 25.13
N LEU A 138 50.48 7.71 25.63
CA LEU A 138 50.45 8.58 26.80
C LEU A 138 50.81 7.79 28.08
N ILE A 139 50.24 6.60 28.26
CA ILE A 139 50.58 5.69 29.38
C ILE A 139 52.04 5.24 29.28
N ALA A 140 52.50 4.80 28.11
CA ALA A 140 53.86 4.30 27.92
C ALA A 140 54.91 5.41 28.08
N SER A 141 54.62 6.64 27.63
CA SER A 141 55.51 7.80 27.82
C SER A 141 55.60 8.23 29.29
N GLY A 142 54.49 8.16 30.03
CA GLY A 142 54.48 8.38 31.48
C GLY A 142 55.24 7.27 32.25
N ALA A 143 55.06 6.01 31.84
CA ALA A 143 55.82 4.88 32.40
C ALA A 143 57.32 5.02 32.12
N HIS A 144 57.69 5.44 30.91
CA HIS A 144 59.08 5.76 30.54
C HIS A 144 59.68 6.85 31.46
N ALA A 145 58.93 7.91 31.75
CA ALA A 145 59.36 8.94 32.71
C ALA A 145 59.58 8.38 34.13
N GLY A 146 58.70 7.48 34.58
CA GLY A 146 58.85 6.79 35.87
C GLY A 146 60.10 5.91 35.93
N VAL A 147 60.40 5.17 34.85
CA VAL A 147 61.62 4.35 34.75
C VAL A 147 62.89 5.23 34.77
N ILE A 148 62.88 6.36 34.05
CA ILE A 148 63.99 7.33 34.07
C ILE A 148 64.25 7.85 35.49
N LYS A 149 63.20 8.22 36.23
CA LYS A 149 63.33 8.69 37.62
C LYS A 149 63.93 7.61 38.53
N LEU A 150 63.43 6.38 38.42
CA LEU A 150 63.95 5.25 39.19
C LEU A 150 65.43 4.98 38.91
N TYR A 151 65.85 5.00 37.64
CA TYR A 151 67.26 4.86 37.28
C TYR A 151 68.12 6.03 37.77
N GLY A 152 67.57 7.25 37.76
CA GLY A 152 68.21 8.42 38.38
C GLY A 152 68.46 8.25 39.87
N GLU A 153 67.52 7.69 40.63
CA GLU A 153 67.66 7.44 42.08
C GLU A 153 68.71 6.37 42.41
N ILE A 154 68.96 5.42 41.51
CA ILE A 154 69.95 4.34 41.65
C ILE A 154 71.33 4.76 41.09
N GLY A 155 71.46 5.99 40.57
CA GLY A 155 72.71 6.54 40.02
C GLY A 155 73.05 6.09 38.59
N LEU A 156 72.10 5.46 37.89
CA LEU A 156 72.22 5.10 36.47
C LEU A 156 71.56 6.20 35.63
N VAL A 157 72.27 7.30 35.42
CA VAL A 157 71.73 8.46 34.72
C VAL A 157 71.96 8.36 33.21
N ARG A 158 70.88 8.44 32.42
CA ARG A 158 70.93 8.58 30.96
C ARG A 158 70.26 9.90 30.55
N GLU A 159 71.09 10.92 30.31
CA GLU A 159 70.61 12.28 30.02
C GLU A 159 69.84 12.39 28.69
N SER A 160 70.19 11.56 27.71
CA SER A 160 69.47 11.50 26.44
C SER A 160 68.00 11.12 26.61
N SER A 161 67.69 10.07 27.37
CA SER A 161 66.31 9.63 27.63
C SER A 161 65.51 10.65 28.45
N ARG A 162 66.18 11.37 29.36
CA ARG A 162 65.60 12.47 30.14
C ARG A 162 65.16 13.63 29.23
N VAL A 163 66.08 14.11 28.39
CA VAL A 163 65.80 15.18 27.43
C VAL A 163 64.73 14.74 26.43
N PHE A 164 64.83 13.50 25.90
CA PHE A 164 63.85 12.93 24.99
C PHE A 164 62.43 12.95 25.57
N ASN A 165 62.26 12.47 26.80
CA ASN A 165 60.95 12.41 27.42
C ASN A 165 60.39 13.81 27.74
N ALA A 166 61.18 14.67 28.38
CA ALA A 166 60.73 15.98 28.86
C ALA A 166 60.50 16.98 27.72
N HIS A 167 61.35 16.99 26.70
CA HIS A 167 61.27 18.00 25.63
C HIS A 167 60.44 17.51 24.44
N PHE A 168 60.50 16.23 24.09
CA PHE A 168 59.83 15.71 22.90
C PHE A 168 58.53 15.00 23.24
N LEU A 169 58.57 13.91 24.02
CA LEU A 169 57.35 13.11 24.29
C LEU A 169 56.29 13.93 25.03
N MET A 170 56.68 14.68 26.06
CA MET A 170 55.76 15.48 26.87
C MET A 170 55.15 16.62 26.07
N THR A 171 55.96 17.38 25.32
CA THR A 171 55.48 18.47 24.45
C THR A 171 54.56 17.93 23.36
N PHE A 172 54.92 16.83 22.71
CA PHE A 172 54.10 16.19 21.68
C PHE A 172 52.75 15.74 22.25
N CYS A 173 52.74 15.00 23.35
CA CYS A 173 51.49 14.55 23.98
C CYS A 173 50.65 15.73 24.49
N GLY A 174 51.27 16.77 25.04
CA GLY A 174 50.58 17.98 25.47
C GLY A 174 49.89 18.71 24.31
N ILE A 175 50.57 18.88 23.18
CA ILE A 175 50.01 19.52 21.98
C ILE A 175 48.87 18.67 21.38
N VAL A 176 49.03 17.35 21.33
CA VAL A 176 48.03 16.43 20.74
C VAL A 176 46.82 16.21 21.67
N ALA A 177 46.94 16.47 22.97
CA ALA A 177 45.85 16.28 23.94
C ALA A 177 44.58 17.06 23.57
N PHE A 178 44.69 18.33 23.19
CA PHE A 178 43.53 19.13 22.83
C PHE A 178 42.84 18.67 21.53
N PRO A 179 43.57 18.49 20.39
CA PRO A 179 43.00 17.85 19.20
C PRO A 179 42.34 16.50 19.47
N TYR A 180 42.93 15.67 20.34
CA TYR A 180 42.38 14.38 20.70
C TYR A 180 41.07 14.50 21.51
N ILE A 181 41.02 15.39 22.50
CA ILE A 181 39.78 15.66 23.25
C ILE A 181 38.68 16.11 22.28
N PHE A 182 38.99 17.01 21.34
CA PHE A 182 38.03 17.46 20.34
C PHE A 182 37.59 16.33 19.39
N TYR A 183 38.52 15.47 18.99
CA TYR A 183 38.22 14.26 18.22
C TYR A 183 37.19 13.39 18.95
N ILE A 184 37.35 13.15 20.25
CA ILE A 184 36.41 12.33 21.03
C ILE A 184 35.06 13.02 21.20
N LEU A 185 35.04 14.33 21.48
CA LEU A 185 33.78 15.08 21.54
C LEU A 185 32.99 15.00 20.23
N ARG A 186 33.68 14.98 19.09
CA ARG A 186 33.07 14.77 17.78
C ARG A 186 32.65 13.30 17.60
N TYR A 187 33.52 12.37 17.99
CA TYR A 187 33.29 10.93 17.92
C TYR A 187 32.01 10.53 18.66
N THR A 188 31.75 11.12 19.84
CA THR A 188 30.58 10.78 20.67
C THR A 188 29.27 11.42 20.21
N LYS A 189 29.25 12.16 19.08
CA LYS A 189 28.00 12.70 18.54
C LYS A 189 27.16 11.57 17.91
N PRO A 190 25.84 11.49 18.17
CA PRO A 190 24.98 10.43 17.63
C PRO A 190 25.09 10.23 16.12
N THR A 191 25.09 11.32 15.34
CA THR A 191 25.23 11.27 13.86
C THR A 191 26.52 10.60 13.42
N ASN A 192 27.64 10.90 14.07
CA ASN A 192 28.95 10.33 13.72
C ASN A 192 29.03 8.87 14.12
N ILE A 193 28.40 8.49 15.24
CA ILE A 193 28.33 7.10 15.70
C ILE A 193 27.54 6.24 14.71
N ILE A 194 26.37 6.72 14.28
CA ILE A 194 25.54 6.03 13.28
C ILE A 194 26.35 5.82 11.99
N ALA A 195 26.94 6.89 11.46
CA ALA A 195 27.77 6.84 10.25
C ALA A 195 28.98 5.91 10.40
N GLN A 196 29.57 5.84 11.59
CA GLN A 196 30.70 4.96 11.87
C GLN A 196 30.28 3.50 11.97
N ILE A 197 29.17 3.18 12.65
CA ILE A 197 28.65 1.80 12.71
C ILE A 197 28.33 1.32 11.30
N TYR A 198 27.68 2.16 10.49
CA TYR A 198 27.43 1.88 9.08
C TYR A 198 28.73 1.64 8.30
N GLY A 199 29.72 2.54 8.44
CA GLY A 199 31.02 2.42 7.77
C GLY A 199 31.77 1.14 8.13
N ILE A 200 31.88 0.83 9.43
CA ILE A 200 32.52 -0.40 9.94
C ILE A 200 31.83 -1.64 9.38
N ASN A 201 30.50 -1.65 9.35
CA ASN A 201 29.75 -2.77 8.82
C ASN A 201 29.96 -2.94 7.31
N MET A 202 29.95 -1.84 6.55
CA MET A 202 30.22 -1.89 5.11
C MET A 202 31.66 -2.32 4.79
N ASP A 203 32.64 -1.88 5.56
CA ASP A 203 34.02 -2.32 5.43
C ASP A 203 34.16 -3.82 5.74
N LEU A 204 33.44 -4.32 6.76
CA LEU A 204 33.37 -5.74 7.05
C LEU A 204 32.75 -6.53 5.89
N ILE A 205 31.61 -6.09 5.36
CA ILE A 205 30.95 -6.73 4.22
C ILE A 205 31.89 -6.78 3.01
N ARG A 206 32.57 -5.68 2.68
CA ARG A 206 33.56 -5.62 1.59
C ARG A 206 34.77 -6.50 1.86
N SER A 207 35.17 -6.66 3.11
CA SER A 207 36.29 -7.53 3.46
C SER A 207 36.01 -9.02 3.19
N LEU A 208 34.73 -9.42 3.15
CA LEU A 208 34.34 -10.81 2.96
C LEU A 208 34.71 -11.36 1.57
N VAL A 209 34.83 -10.50 0.56
CA VAL A 209 35.24 -10.90 -0.79
C VAL A 209 36.76 -10.96 -0.98
N THR A 210 37.54 -10.62 0.06
CA THR A 210 39.00 -10.65 -0.04
C THR A 210 39.54 -12.07 -0.04
N PRO A 211 40.69 -12.33 -0.70
CA PRO A 211 41.35 -13.64 -0.66
C PRO A 211 41.63 -14.13 0.76
N ARG A 212 41.99 -13.20 1.67
CA ARG A 212 42.16 -13.49 3.10
C ARG A 212 40.89 -14.07 3.71
N SER A 213 39.72 -13.47 3.46
CA SER A 213 38.47 -13.95 4.02
C SER A 213 38.07 -15.30 3.41
N HIS A 214 38.21 -15.47 2.10
CA HIS A 214 37.95 -16.75 1.42
C HIS A 214 38.81 -17.90 1.97
N ALA A 215 40.08 -17.63 2.30
CA ALA A 215 40.95 -18.64 2.91
C ALA A 215 40.55 -18.98 4.36
N LEU A 216 40.13 -17.98 5.14
CA LEU A 216 39.86 -18.14 6.58
C LEU A 216 38.43 -18.60 6.90
N VAL A 217 37.47 -18.47 5.98
CA VAL A 217 36.05 -18.80 6.19
C VAL A 217 35.82 -20.28 6.54
N LYS A 218 36.74 -21.17 6.13
CA LYS A 218 36.69 -22.61 6.47
C LYS A 218 36.90 -22.88 7.97
N ASN A 219 37.43 -21.92 8.71
CA ASN A 219 37.58 -22.02 10.17
C ASN A 219 36.31 -21.55 10.87
N ASP A 220 35.63 -22.46 11.58
CA ASP A 220 34.38 -22.20 12.29
C ASP A 220 34.43 -20.99 13.23
N THR A 221 35.56 -20.78 13.91
CA THR A 221 35.72 -19.66 14.84
C THR A 221 35.72 -18.32 14.11
N VAL A 222 36.37 -18.26 12.94
CA VAL A 222 36.44 -17.05 12.11
C VAL A 222 35.09 -16.80 11.46
N LEU A 223 34.50 -17.82 10.84
CA LEU A 223 33.16 -17.76 10.25
C LEU A 223 32.13 -17.22 11.25
N SER A 224 32.08 -17.81 12.44
CA SER A 224 31.13 -17.41 13.48
C SER A 224 31.39 -15.98 13.97
N SER A 225 32.66 -15.57 14.06
CA SER A 225 33.02 -14.21 14.43
C SER A 225 32.60 -13.19 13.36
N GLN A 226 32.82 -13.49 12.08
CA GLN A 226 32.44 -12.62 10.97
C GLN A 226 30.92 -12.43 10.90
N GLN A 227 30.17 -13.53 10.88
CA GLN A 227 28.70 -13.48 10.87
C GLN A 227 28.13 -12.73 12.08
N HIS A 228 28.66 -13.01 13.28
CA HIS A 228 28.22 -12.34 14.50
C HIS A 228 28.50 -10.85 14.48
N THR A 229 29.64 -10.42 13.95
CA THR A 229 30.00 -8.99 13.90
C THR A 229 29.10 -8.20 12.94
N MET A 230 28.72 -8.81 11.80
CA MET A 230 27.72 -8.21 10.90
C MET A 230 26.35 -8.05 11.58
N PHE A 231 25.94 -9.05 12.35
CA PHE A 231 24.68 -9.00 13.10
C PHE A 231 24.72 -7.95 14.20
N GLU A 232 25.83 -7.88 14.92
CA GLU A 232 26.00 -6.93 16.01
C GLU A 232 25.92 -5.49 15.50
N SER A 233 26.41 -5.21 14.29
CA SER A 233 26.28 -3.89 13.68
C SER A 233 24.81 -3.51 13.44
N LEU A 234 23.99 -4.45 12.96
CA LEU A 234 22.55 -4.22 12.81
C LEU A 234 21.84 -4.10 14.17
N ASN A 235 22.23 -4.89 15.16
CA ASN A 235 21.69 -4.78 16.53
C ASN A 235 22.05 -3.44 17.15
N GLN A 236 23.25 -2.92 16.94
CA GLN A 236 23.65 -1.61 17.47
C GLN A 236 22.84 -0.48 16.85
N LEU A 237 22.58 -0.55 15.53
CA LEU A 237 21.68 0.41 14.87
C LEU A 237 20.26 0.34 15.45
N ASP A 238 19.73 -0.86 15.66
CA ASP A 238 18.42 -1.12 16.28
C ASP A 238 18.35 -0.60 17.74
N ASP A 239 19.38 -0.90 18.53
CA ASP A 239 19.53 -0.44 19.91
C ASP A 239 19.51 1.11 19.92
N ILE A 240 20.28 1.79 19.07
CA ILE A 240 20.31 3.25 19.01
C ILE A 240 18.96 3.82 18.57
N LEU A 241 18.28 3.19 17.61
CA LEU A 241 16.96 3.60 17.14
C LEU A 241 15.93 3.63 18.28
N GLU A 242 16.07 2.76 19.28
CA GLU A 242 15.20 2.71 20.45
C GLU A 242 15.44 3.88 21.44
N TYR A 243 16.68 4.31 21.64
CA TYR A 243 17.00 5.31 22.67
C TYR A 243 17.05 6.75 22.17
N VAL A 244 17.20 6.96 20.86
CA VAL A 244 17.30 8.31 20.30
C VAL A 244 15.92 8.97 20.24
N SER A 245 15.85 10.22 20.70
CA SER A 245 14.61 11.01 20.72
C SER A 245 14.34 11.78 19.41
N PHE A 246 15.38 12.13 18.66
CA PHE A 246 15.26 12.93 17.43
C PHE A 246 14.83 12.07 16.25
N LYS A 247 13.76 12.47 15.56
CA LYS A 247 13.21 11.73 14.41
C LYS A 247 14.18 11.65 13.24
N GLU A 248 14.95 12.70 13.00
CA GLU A 248 15.92 12.75 11.89
C GLU A 248 16.96 11.64 12.03
N LEU A 249 17.47 11.44 13.25
CA LEU A 249 18.43 10.37 13.55
C LEU A 249 17.82 8.98 13.41
N LYS A 250 16.56 8.81 13.81
CA LYS A 250 15.82 7.56 13.57
C LYS A 250 15.69 7.27 12.07
N GLY A 251 15.40 8.31 11.28
CA GLY A 251 15.37 8.24 9.82
C GLY A 251 16.71 7.82 9.22
N ASP A 252 17.81 8.45 9.63
CA ASP A 252 19.17 8.10 9.19
C ASP A 252 19.49 6.62 9.45
N ILE A 253 19.12 6.10 10.62
CA ILE A 253 19.31 4.69 10.97
C ILE A 253 18.49 3.76 10.06
N ILE A 254 17.20 4.05 9.88
CA ILE A 254 16.31 3.25 9.01
C ILE A 254 16.88 3.22 7.57
N TYR A 255 17.32 4.38 7.08
CA TYR A 255 17.95 4.50 5.78
C TYR A 255 19.25 3.68 5.68
N ASP A 256 20.15 3.78 6.67
CA ASP A 256 21.43 3.06 6.66
C ASP A 256 21.24 1.54 6.81
N MET A 257 20.23 1.07 7.54
CA MET A 257 19.83 -0.34 7.58
C MET A 257 19.41 -0.81 6.18
N GLY A 258 18.54 -0.07 5.50
CA GLY A 258 18.09 -0.40 4.14
C GLY A 258 19.23 -0.38 3.13
N ARG A 259 20.07 0.65 3.18
CA ARG A 259 21.25 0.82 2.33
C ARG A 259 22.28 -0.27 2.53
N THR A 260 22.48 -0.73 3.76
CA THR A 260 23.37 -1.87 4.08
C THR A 260 22.94 -3.12 3.31
N ILE A 261 21.65 -3.46 3.34
CA ILE A 261 21.15 -4.66 2.67
C ILE A 261 21.23 -4.54 1.15
N ARG A 262 20.90 -3.38 0.58
CA ARG A 262 21.07 -3.15 -0.86
C ARG A 262 22.52 -3.35 -1.31
N ASN A 263 23.47 -2.77 -0.58
CA ASN A 263 24.89 -2.93 -0.90
C ASN A 263 25.38 -4.38 -0.69
N TYR A 264 24.88 -5.05 0.35
CA TYR A 264 25.21 -6.45 0.61
C TYR A 264 24.76 -7.37 -0.54
N MET A 265 23.55 -7.18 -1.07
CA MET A 265 23.04 -7.98 -2.20
C MET A 265 23.94 -7.87 -3.44
N LEU A 266 24.48 -6.68 -3.74
CA LEU A 266 25.43 -6.50 -4.85
C LEU A 266 26.75 -7.27 -4.65
N ILE A 267 27.13 -7.53 -3.40
CA ILE A 267 28.39 -8.21 -3.03
C ILE A 267 28.17 -9.72 -2.84
N LYS A 268 26.95 -10.14 -2.48
CA LYS A 268 26.55 -11.51 -2.14
C LYS A 268 27.02 -12.58 -3.15
N PRO A 269 26.96 -12.38 -4.49
CA PRO A 269 27.44 -13.38 -5.46
C PRO A 269 28.93 -13.73 -5.34
N TYR A 270 29.74 -12.81 -4.80
CA TYR A 270 31.20 -12.95 -4.68
C TYR A 270 31.64 -13.53 -3.32
N LEU A 271 30.69 -13.82 -2.43
CA LEU A 271 30.98 -14.42 -1.13
C LEU A 271 31.28 -15.91 -1.28
N HIS A 272 32.25 -16.40 -0.50
CA HIS A 272 32.59 -17.82 -0.48
C HIS A 272 31.39 -18.66 0.02
N PRO A 273 31.01 -19.79 -0.63
CA PRO A 273 29.81 -20.55 -0.27
C PRO A 273 29.70 -20.97 1.21
N GLU A 274 30.82 -21.37 1.82
CA GLU A 274 30.88 -21.72 3.26
C GLU A 274 30.47 -20.57 4.19
N PHE A 275 30.53 -19.31 3.73
CA PHE A 275 30.07 -18.16 4.51
C PHE A 275 28.59 -18.27 4.88
N PHE A 276 27.79 -18.95 4.05
CA PHE A 276 26.35 -19.08 4.26
C PHE A 276 25.98 -20.19 5.24
N ARG A 277 26.94 -21.02 5.71
CA ARG A 277 26.69 -22.01 6.76
C ARG A 277 26.38 -21.29 8.07
N VAL A 278 25.17 -21.46 8.59
CA VAL A 278 24.67 -20.69 9.74
C VAL A 278 25.34 -21.19 11.02
N SER A 279 26.24 -20.39 11.59
CA SER A 279 26.97 -20.74 12.81
C SER A 279 26.08 -20.76 14.06
N GLU A 280 26.51 -21.45 15.12
CA GLU A 280 25.76 -21.55 16.39
C GLU A 280 25.45 -20.17 16.99
N LYS A 281 26.37 -19.21 16.90
CA LYS A 281 26.14 -17.83 17.37
C LYS A 281 24.96 -17.17 16.64
N VAL A 282 24.84 -17.37 15.33
CA VAL A 282 23.70 -16.86 14.54
C VAL A 282 22.40 -17.55 14.97
N ARG A 283 22.43 -18.87 15.19
CA ARG A 283 21.25 -19.64 15.66
C ARG A 283 20.80 -19.20 17.06
N SER A 284 21.73 -18.77 17.90
CA SER A 284 21.46 -18.30 19.26
C SER A 284 20.93 -16.86 19.35
N ASP A 285 21.03 -16.08 18.27
CA ASP A 285 20.53 -14.70 18.21
C ASP A 285 19.00 -14.68 18.40
N ILE A 286 18.49 -13.69 19.15
CA ILE A 286 17.07 -13.59 19.50
C ILE A 286 16.16 -13.49 18.26
N SER A 287 16.66 -12.95 17.15
CA SER A 287 15.94 -12.90 15.89
C SER A 287 15.72 -14.29 15.27
N PHE A 288 16.52 -15.29 15.62
CA PHE A 288 16.45 -16.63 15.01
C PHE A 288 16.13 -17.75 15.99
N LYS A 289 16.25 -17.51 17.29
CA LYS A 289 16.05 -18.51 18.34
C LYS A 289 14.70 -19.23 18.28
N THR A 290 13.66 -18.61 17.71
CA THR A 290 12.32 -19.18 17.55
C THR A 290 12.07 -19.87 16.20
N LEU A 291 13.05 -19.87 15.28
CA LEU A 291 12.95 -20.47 13.93
C LEU A 291 13.50 -21.89 13.87
N VAL A 292 13.25 -22.70 14.90
CA VAL A 292 13.74 -24.09 14.96
C VAL A 292 13.22 -24.86 13.73
N GLY A 293 14.14 -25.37 12.91
CA GLY A 293 13.83 -26.13 11.69
C GLY A 293 13.88 -25.34 10.38
N GLN A 294 14.14 -24.03 10.39
CA GLN A 294 14.21 -23.20 9.17
C GLN A 294 15.64 -22.81 8.75
N TYR A 295 16.66 -23.27 9.51
CA TYR A 295 18.06 -22.93 9.23
C TYR A 295 18.57 -23.48 7.90
N GLU A 296 18.17 -24.71 7.53
CA GLU A 296 18.56 -25.33 6.26
C GLU A 296 18.05 -24.53 5.05
N GLU A 297 16.83 -23.99 5.15
CA GLU A 297 16.26 -23.12 4.12
C GLU A 297 17.00 -21.78 4.03
N MET A 298 17.39 -21.20 5.17
CA MET A 298 18.22 -19.98 5.20
C MET A 298 19.61 -20.18 4.59
N GLU A 299 20.24 -21.33 4.84
CA GLU A 299 21.53 -21.70 4.25
C GLU A 299 21.39 -21.89 2.73
N ARG A 300 20.33 -22.59 2.29
CA ARG A 300 20.04 -22.83 0.87
C ARG A 300 19.78 -21.53 0.09
N THR A 301 18.95 -20.66 0.65
CA THR A 301 18.57 -19.36 0.05
C THR A 301 19.60 -18.25 0.31
N ARG A 302 20.66 -18.55 1.07
CA ARG A 302 21.74 -17.62 1.40
C ARG A 302 21.25 -16.30 1.98
N SER A 303 20.14 -16.33 2.74
CA SER A 303 19.33 -15.14 3.06
C SER A 303 19.41 -14.69 4.53
N PHE A 304 20.31 -15.28 5.32
CA PHE A 304 20.30 -15.10 6.78
C PHE A 304 20.51 -13.65 7.23
N TYR A 305 21.29 -12.86 6.48
CA TYR A 305 21.60 -11.48 6.83
C TYR A 305 20.46 -10.52 6.49
N GLU A 306 19.86 -10.69 5.31
CA GLU A 306 18.68 -9.96 4.86
C GLU A 306 17.51 -10.25 5.81
N GLN A 307 17.30 -11.51 6.18
CA GLN A 307 16.27 -11.89 7.15
C GLN A 307 16.48 -11.25 8.51
N LYS A 308 17.73 -11.12 8.99
CA LYS A 308 18.03 -10.42 10.24
C LYS A 308 17.55 -8.98 10.17
N CYS A 309 17.95 -8.25 9.13
CA CYS A 309 17.54 -6.86 8.95
C CYS A 309 16.03 -6.70 8.81
N PHE A 310 15.36 -7.53 7.98
CA PHE A 310 13.91 -7.47 7.83
C PHE A 310 13.15 -7.70 9.14
N ARG A 311 13.68 -8.54 10.04
CA ARG A 311 13.05 -8.75 11.35
C ARG A 311 13.17 -7.53 12.25
N LEU A 312 14.33 -6.89 12.27
CA LEU A 312 14.53 -5.64 13.01
C LEU A 312 13.62 -4.55 12.43
N MET A 313 13.61 -4.36 11.11
CA MET A 313 12.71 -3.43 10.43
C MET A 313 11.23 -3.72 10.75
N ASN A 314 10.81 -4.99 10.77
CA ASN A 314 9.43 -5.34 11.09
C ASN A 314 9.06 -5.01 12.53
N ASN A 315 9.95 -5.27 13.49
CA ASN A 315 9.72 -4.90 14.88
C ASN A 315 9.59 -3.39 15.05
N ASN A 316 10.49 -2.63 14.40
CA ASN A 316 10.43 -1.17 14.42
C ASN A 316 9.21 -0.62 13.70
N TYR A 317 8.79 -1.21 12.57
CA TYR A 317 7.57 -0.81 11.88
C TYR A 317 6.37 -0.84 12.81
N ILE A 318 6.21 -1.92 13.57
CA ILE A 318 5.12 -2.11 14.54
C ILE A 318 5.27 -1.12 15.70
N LYS A 319 6.46 -1.03 16.30
CA LYS A 319 6.74 -0.17 17.45
C LYS A 319 6.49 1.32 17.14
N LEU A 320 7.02 1.81 16.03
CA LEU A 320 6.88 3.21 15.60
C LEU A 320 5.41 3.53 15.31
N MET A 321 4.69 2.60 14.66
CA MET A 321 3.25 2.73 14.46
C MET A 321 2.48 2.81 15.78
N GLU A 322 2.77 1.93 16.75
CA GLU A 322 2.14 1.95 18.08
C GLU A 322 2.46 3.22 18.88
N GLN A 323 3.62 3.84 18.63
CA GLN A 323 4.03 5.12 19.22
C GLN A 323 3.46 6.35 18.50
N GLY A 324 2.75 6.16 17.38
CA GLY A 324 2.22 7.26 16.56
C GLY A 324 3.26 7.97 15.67
N GLU A 325 4.46 7.39 15.53
CA GLU A 325 5.50 7.85 14.60
C GLU A 325 5.27 7.28 13.18
N PHE A 326 4.13 7.66 12.59
CA PHE A 326 3.65 7.14 11.31
C PHE A 326 4.56 7.45 10.12
N ASP A 327 5.24 8.61 10.16
CA ASP A 327 6.25 9.03 9.18
C ASP A 327 7.43 8.04 9.13
N LEU A 328 7.97 7.67 10.30
CA LEU A 328 9.09 6.73 10.39
C LEU A 328 8.65 5.29 10.10
N SER A 329 7.44 4.89 10.50
CA SER A 329 6.84 3.60 10.12
C SER A 329 6.69 3.49 8.59
N SER A 330 6.22 4.56 7.94
CA SER A 330 6.10 4.64 6.48
C SER A 330 7.47 4.59 5.79
N MET A 331 8.48 5.25 6.38
CA MET A 331 9.86 5.20 5.88
C MET A 331 10.43 3.77 5.85
N ILE A 332 10.10 2.92 6.83
CA ILE A 332 10.50 1.51 6.82
C ILE A 332 9.87 0.77 5.63
N ALA A 333 8.58 0.99 5.35
CA ALA A 333 7.94 0.38 4.18
C ALA A 333 8.61 0.84 2.88
N GLY A 334 9.00 2.11 2.79
CA GLY A 334 9.78 2.64 1.66
C GLY A 334 11.16 2.01 1.51
N GLU A 335 11.91 1.82 2.60
CA GLU A 335 13.22 1.15 2.53
C GLU A 335 13.08 -0.34 2.18
N VAL A 336 12.02 -1.02 2.64
CA VAL A 336 11.71 -2.40 2.23
C VAL A 336 11.36 -2.48 0.74
N ALA A 337 10.62 -1.50 0.20
CA ALA A 337 10.36 -1.40 -1.24
C ALA A 337 11.66 -1.29 -2.05
N LYS A 338 12.59 -0.41 -1.61
CA LYS A 338 13.91 -0.24 -2.25
C LYS A 338 14.78 -1.48 -2.16
N ILE A 339 14.74 -2.22 -1.04
CA ILE A 339 15.42 -3.52 -0.94
C ILE A 339 14.82 -4.49 -1.97
N GLY A 340 13.49 -4.55 -2.09
CA GLY A 340 12.81 -5.36 -3.10
C GLY A 340 13.19 -5.01 -4.53
N GLN A 341 13.29 -3.72 -4.85
CA GLN A 341 13.79 -3.26 -6.14
C GLN A 341 15.21 -3.78 -6.42
N THR A 342 16.15 -3.58 -5.49
CA THR A 342 17.52 -4.09 -5.69
C THR A 342 17.56 -5.61 -5.78
N ALA A 343 16.69 -6.33 -5.09
CA ALA A 343 16.59 -7.79 -5.22
C ALA A 343 16.14 -8.22 -6.63
N ILE A 344 15.19 -7.49 -7.23
CA ILE A 344 14.76 -7.72 -8.62
C ILE A 344 15.92 -7.46 -9.59
N GLU A 345 16.64 -6.36 -9.41
CA GLU A 345 17.81 -5.98 -10.22
C GLU A 345 18.96 -7.00 -10.11
N CYS A 346 19.12 -7.64 -8.95
CA CYS A 346 20.13 -8.67 -8.69
C CYS A 346 19.66 -10.10 -9.03
N GLU A 347 18.45 -10.29 -9.56
CA GLU A 347 17.84 -11.61 -9.84
C GLU A 347 17.75 -12.52 -8.58
N GLU A 348 17.59 -11.93 -7.40
CA GLU A 348 17.50 -12.62 -6.09
C GLU A 348 16.04 -12.99 -5.77
N GLU A 349 15.52 -14.01 -6.46
CA GLU A 349 14.10 -14.40 -6.41
C GLU A 349 13.60 -14.76 -5.00
N ASP A 350 14.43 -15.43 -4.19
CA ASP A 350 14.09 -15.78 -2.80
C ASP A 350 13.90 -14.52 -1.94
N ILE A 351 14.69 -13.47 -2.18
CA ILE A 351 14.57 -12.20 -1.44
C ILE A 351 13.33 -11.43 -1.89
N VAL A 352 12.98 -11.47 -3.17
CA VAL A 352 11.73 -10.90 -3.70
C VAL A 352 10.51 -11.51 -2.99
N GLU A 353 10.49 -12.85 -2.84
CA GLU A 353 9.42 -13.54 -2.10
C GLU A 353 9.37 -13.13 -0.62
N ILE A 354 10.54 -12.98 0.03
CA ILE A 354 10.61 -12.50 1.41
C ILE A 354 10.04 -11.08 1.51
N VAL A 355 10.33 -10.18 0.57
CA VAL A 355 9.80 -8.80 0.54
C VAL A 355 8.28 -8.79 0.42
N ILE A 356 7.70 -9.64 -0.45
CA ILE A 356 6.24 -9.83 -0.54
C ILE A 356 5.66 -10.25 0.81
N ILE A 357 6.29 -11.21 1.50
CA ILE A 357 5.89 -11.64 2.85
C ILE A 357 5.96 -10.48 3.86
N ARG A 358 6.96 -9.59 3.75
CA ARG A 358 7.08 -8.41 4.63
C ARG A 358 5.95 -7.41 4.42
N PHE A 359 5.62 -7.07 3.17
CA PHE A 359 4.47 -6.21 2.89
C PHE A 359 3.17 -6.80 3.43
N ASN A 360 2.93 -8.10 3.24
CA ASN A 360 1.75 -8.78 3.79
C ASN A 360 1.72 -8.76 5.34
N THR A 361 2.88 -8.88 5.96
CA THR A 361 3.01 -8.75 7.42
C THR A 361 2.68 -7.33 7.87
N PHE A 362 3.18 -6.30 7.17
CA PHE A 362 2.86 -4.90 7.44
C PHE A 362 1.37 -4.63 7.30
N PHE A 363 0.73 -5.12 6.24
CA PHE A 363 -0.72 -4.94 6.05
C PHE A 363 -1.51 -5.53 7.21
N ARG A 364 -1.20 -6.78 7.60
CA ARG A 364 -1.86 -7.44 8.72
C ARG A 364 -1.70 -6.66 10.03
N MET A 365 -0.51 -6.13 10.30
CA MET A 365 -0.25 -5.35 11.52
C MET A 365 -0.93 -3.99 11.48
N SER A 366 -0.92 -3.31 10.33
CA SER A 366 -1.58 -2.02 10.15
C SER A 366 -3.10 -2.11 10.24
N ILE A 367 -3.72 -3.15 9.67
CA ILE A 367 -5.16 -3.42 9.82
C ILE A 367 -5.50 -3.67 11.30
N LYS A 368 -4.72 -4.52 11.99
CA LYS A 368 -4.91 -4.80 13.42
C LYS A 368 -4.78 -3.53 14.27
N HIS A 369 -3.78 -2.70 14.00
CA HIS A 369 -3.59 -1.42 14.66
C HIS A 369 -4.76 -0.48 14.41
N ALA A 370 -5.17 -0.34 13.15
CA ALA A 370 -6.29 0.50 12.74
C ALA A 370 -7.59 0.10 13.46
N LEU A 371 -7.86 -1.19 13.63
CA LEU A 371 -9.04 -1.67 14.34
C LEU A 371 -9.00 -1.35 15.82
N ARG A 372 -7.84 -1.53 16.46
CA ARG A 372 -7.69 -1.31 17.90
C ARG A 372 -7.76 0.17 18.27
N ASN A 373 -7.21 1.05 17.41
CA ASN A 373 -6.99 2.46 17.72
C ASN A 373 -7.86 3.42 16.89
N ASN A 374 -8.71 2.90 16.00
CA ASN A 374 -9.48 3.68 15.02
C ASN A 374 -8.60 4.63 14.17
N GLU A 375 -7.43 4.14 13.78
CA GLU A 375 -6.37 4.94 13.14
C GLU A 375 -5.80 4.22 11.91
N PRO A 376 -6.40 4.42 10.72
CA PRO A 376 -6.05 3.69 9.51
C PRO A 376 -4.97 4.37 8.66
N ARG A 377 -4.44 5.54 9.05
CA ARG A 377 -3.52 6.34 8.22
C ARG A 377 -2.31 5.58 7.69
N ASN A 378 -1.77 4.62 8.42
CA ASN A 378 -0.62 3.83 7.96
C ASN A 378 -0.93 2.93 6.74
N ILE A 379 -2.19 2.51 6.56
CA ILE A 379 -2.58 1.66 5.43
C ILE A 379 -2.44 2.44 4.10
N TYR A 380 -2.68 3.75 4.14
CA TYR A 380 -2.54 4.65 3.01
C TYR A 380 -1.12 4.61 2.41
N ASN A 381 -0.11 4.91 3.23
CA ASN A 381 1.30 4.94 2.80
C ASN A 381 1.84 3.55 2.49
N LEU A 382 1.42 2.55 3.27
CA LEU A 382 1.81 1.16 3.01
C LEU A 382 1.36 0.68 1.63
N SER A 383 0.12 1.00 1.24
CA SER A 383 -0.43 0.65 -0.07
C SER A 383 0.38 1.28 -1.20
N PHE A 384 0.80 2.54 -1.02
CA PHE A 384 1.65 3.23 -1.97
C PHE A 384 3.03 2.57 -2.15
N PHE A 385 3.77 2.30 -1.06
CA PHE A 385 5.09 1.68 -1.16
C PHE A 385 5.02 0.24 -1.70
N TYR A 386 3.95 -0.48 -1.39
CA TYR A 386 3.73 -1.79 -1.99
C TYR A 386 3.45 -1.67 -3.49
N GLY A 387 2.61 -0.71 -3.90
CA GLY A 387 2.39 -0.37 -5.31
C GLY A 387 3.68 -0.04 -6.06
N GLN A 388 4.56 0.76 -5.47
CA GLN A 388 5.89 1.06 -6.04
C GLN A 388 6.76 -0.19 -6.22
N PHE A 389 6.79 -1.08 -5.23
CA PHE A 389 7.52 -2.35 -5.37
C PHE A 389 6.93 -3.22 -6.48
N ILE A 390 5.60 -3.33 -6.58
CA ILE A 390 4.93 -4.11 -7.62
C ILE A 390 5.15 -3.49 -9.00
N PHE A 391 5.26 -2.17 -9.10
CA PHE A 391 5.59 -1.49 -10.34
C PHE A 391 6.94 -1.97 -10.90
N HIS A 392 7.96 -2.12 -10.06
CA HIS A 392 9.25 -2.67 -10.48
C HIS A 392 9.15 -4.16 -10.86
N LEU A 393 8.27 -4.94 -10.22
CA LEU A 393 7.98 -6.32 -10.67
C LEU A 393 7.36 -6.34 -12.08
N VAL A 394 6.51 -5.36 -12.40
CA VAL A 394 5.94 -5.19 -13.74
C VAL A 394 7.02 -4.82 -14.77
N GLU A 395 7.88 -3.84 -14.48
CA GLU A 395 8.95 -3.44 -15.39
C GLU A 395 9.89 -4.62 -15.74
N HIS A 396 10.14 -5.51 -14.77
CA HIS A 396 10.99 -6.69 -14.93
C HIS A 396 10.24 -7.98 -15.34
N LYS A 397 8.96 -7.90 -15.70
CA LYS A 397 8.13 -9.04 -16.16
C LYS A 397 8.09 -10.22 -15.18
N LYS A 398 8.08 -9.95 -13.88
CA LYS A 398 7.93 -10.96 -12.81
C LYS A 398 6.46 -11.36 -12.64
N ILE A 399 5.91 -12.04 -13.66
CA ILE A 399 4.46 -12.29 -13.84
C ILE A 399 3.82 -12.98 -12.63
N ASP A 400 4.43 -14.04 -12.10
CA ASP A 400 3.84 -14.83 -11.02
C ASP A 400 3.78 -14.03 -9.71
N GLN A 401 4.83 -13.26 -9.43
CA GLN A 401 4.88 -12.36 -8.29
C GLN A 401 3.86 -11.24 -8.42
N VAL A 402 3.69 -10.64 -9.61
CA VAL A 402 2.65 -9.62 -9.86
C VAL A 402 1.24 -10.18 -9.62
N LYS A 403 0.93 -11.36 -10.16
CA LYS A 403 -0.37 -12.05 -9.91
C LYS A 403 -0.61 -12.25 -8.42
N LYS A 404 0.40 -12.72 -7.70
CA LYS A 404 0.35 -12.93 -6.24
C LYS A 404 0.13 -11.62 -5.48
N CYS A 405 0.80 -10.54 -5.88
CA CYS A 405 0.63 -9.22 -5.28
C CYS A 405 -0.77 -8.64 -5.52
N PHE A 406 -1.31 -8.74 -6.73
CA PHE A 406 -2.69 -8.34 -7.04
C PHE A 406 -3.71 -9.11 -6.19
N MET A 407 -3.53 -10.43 -6.07
CA MET A 407 -4.35 -11.29 -5.22
C MET A 407 -4.36 -10.79 -3.76
N TYR A 408 -3.20 -10.41 -3.21
CA TYR A 408 -3.10 -9.86 -1.86
C TYR A 408 -3.71 -8.46 -1.73
N LEU A 409 -3.48 -7.56 -2.69
CA LEU A 409 -4.09 -6.23 -2.69
C LEU A 409 -5.62 -6.33 -2.68
N ARG A 410 -6.21 -7.20 -3.52
CA ARG A 410 -7.65 -7.49 -3.49
C ARG A 410 -8.08 -8.04 -2.12
N MET A 411 -7.39 -9.05 -1.60
CA MET A 411 -7.72 -9.63 -0.29
C MET A 411 -7.75 -8.59 0.83
N TYR A 412 -6.74 -7.71 0.89
CA TYR A 412 -6.68 -6.65 1.89
C TYR A 412 -7.72 -5.57 1.65
N GLY A 413 -7.99 -5.18 0.41
CA GLY A 413 -9.07 -4.24 0.07
C GLY A 413 -10.43 -4.71 0.58
N VAL A 414 -10.77 -5.97 0.30
CA VAL A 414 -12.01 -6.61 0.77
C VAL A 414 -12.04 -6.75 2.30
N GLU A 415 -10.92 -7.17 2.91
CA GLU A 415 -10.84 -7.33 4.36
C GLU A 415 -11.02 -5.99 5.09
N ILE A 416 -10.39 -4.92 4.58
CA ILE A 416 -10.52 -3.56 5.11
C ILE A 416 -11.95 -3.07 4.97
N ALA A 417 -12.57 -3.21 3.78
CA ALA A 417 -13.96 -2.80 3.57
C ALA A 417 -14.92 -3.51 4.54
N ARG A 418 -14.74 -4.83 4.73
CA ARG A 418 -15.56 -5.64 5.64
C ARG A 418 -15.39 -5.24 7.10
N LEU A 419 -14.15 -5.05 7.56
CA LEU A 419 -13.87 -4.79 8.98
C LEU A 419 -14.23 -3.36 9.42
N PHE A 420 -14.37 -2.42 8.48
CA PHE A 420 -14.62 -1.00 8.73
C PHE A 420 -15.88 -0.48 8.03
N ALA A 421 -16.92 -1.32 7.89
CA ALA A 421 -18.13 -1.03 7.11
C ALA A 421 -18.86 0.29 7.46
N GLY A 422 -18.60 0.90 8.62
CA GLY A 422 -19.16 2.18 9.06
C GLY A 422 -18.16 3.34 9.24
N VAL A 423 -16.91 3.23 8.76
CA VAL A 423 -15.88 4.27 8.94
C VAL A 423 -15.50 4.89 7.58
N PRO A 424 -16.08 6.06 7.21
CA PRO A 424 -15.85 6.69 5.91
C PRO A 424 -14.38 6.91 5.55
N SER A 425 -13.54 7.28 6.53
CA SER A 425 -12.11 7.53 6.30
C SER A 425 -11.32 6.29 5.86
N VAL A 426 -11.83 5.08 6.12
CA VAL A 426 -11.17 3.83 5.76
C VAL A 426 -11.45 3.45 4.30
N TYR A 427 -12.61 3.80 3.76
CA TYR A 427 -12.93 3.58 2.34
C TYR A 427 -11.96 4.30 1.41
N PHE A 428 -11.41 5.44 1.84
CA PHE A 428 -10.33 6.10 1.11
C PHE A 428 -9.09 5.21 0.97
N ASN A 429 -8.72 4.40 1.97
CA ASN A 429 -7.60 3.46 1.87
C ASN A 429 -7.88 2.34 0.84
N VAL A 430 -9.13 1.85 0.77
CA VAL A 430 -9.53 0.86 -0.24
C VAL A 430 -9.44 1.46 -1.64
N ALA A 431 -9.88 2.71 -1.81
CA ALA A 431 -9.68 3.45 -3.05
C ALA A 431 -8.19 3.61 -3.38
N VAL A 432 -7.32 3.85 -2.41
CA VAL A 432 -5.88 3.92 -2.66
C VAL A 432 -5.29 2.60 -3.17
N ILE A 433 -5.71 1.47 -2.61
CA ILE A 433 -5.33 0.14 -3.11
C ILE A 433 -5.75 0.00 -4.57
N ALA A 434 -7.02 0.31 -4.89
CA ALA A 434 -7.51 0.27 -6.27
C ALA A 434 -6.75 1.23 -7.20
N CYS A 435 -6.35 2.41 -6.71
CA CYS A 435 -5.59 3.40 -7.47
C CYS A 435 -4.21 2.84 -7.85
N GLU A 436 -3.51 2.18 -6.93
CA GLU A 436 -2.24 1.53 -7.22
C GLU A 436 -2.44 0.36 -8.22
N MET A 437 -3.49 -0.45 -8.07
CA MET A 437 -3.83 -1.50 -9.05
C MET A 437 -4.12 -0.93 -10.44
N LYS A 438 -4.85 0.19 -10.54
CA LYS A 438 -5.13 0.88 -11.82
C LYS A 438 -3.84 1.31 -12.50
N LYS A 439 -2.93 1.98 -11.79
CA LYS A 439 -1.63 2.40 -12.35
C LYS A 439 -0.84 1.22 -12.89
N LEU A 440 -0.82 0.12 -12.15
CA LEU A 440 -0.14 -1.11 -12.56
C LEU A 440 -0.78 -1.73 -13.82
N LEU A 441 -2.11 -1.74 -13.92
CA LEU A 441 -2.82 -2.23 -15.11
C LEU A 441 -2.57 -1.37 -16.35
N GLU A 442 -2.55 -0.05 -16.21
CA GLU A 442 -2.18 0.87 -17.29
C GLU A 442 -0.74 0.62 -17.76
N GLN A 443 0.20 0.42 -16.81
CA GLN A 443 1.58 0.10 -17.14
C GLN A 443 1.71 -1.26 -17.86
N ILE A 444 1.04 -2.31 -17.36
CA ILE A 444 1.01 -3.64 -17.96
C ILE A 444 0.49 -3.60 -19.40
N TYR A 445 -0.53 -2.78 -19.65
CA TYR A 445 -1.05 -2.56 -21.00
C TYR A 445 0.01 -1.89 -21.90
N ASN A 446 0.60 -0.79 -21.42
CA ASN A 446 1.62 -0.04 -22.16
C ASN A 446 2.85 -0.90 -22.49
N ASP A 447 3.22 -1.81 -21.60
CA ASP A 447 4.31 -2.77 -21.77
C ASP A 447 3.93 -3.99 -22.62
N ARG A 448 2.69 -4.05 -23.10
CA ARG A 448 2.13 -5.09 -24.00
C ARG A 448 2.33 -6.49 -23.45
N TRP A 449 1.95 -6.69 -22.20
CA TRP A 449 1.88 -8.02 -21.61
C TRP A 449 0.85 -8.89 -22.32
N ASP A 450 0.91 -10.20 -22.07
CA ASP A 450 -0.09 -11.14 -22.59
C ASP A 450 -1.49 -10.74 -22.11
N MET A 451 -2.43 -10.71 -23.05
CA MET A 451 -3.80 -10.27 -22.78
C MET A 451 -4.51 -11.19 -21.77
N GLU A 452 -4.22 -12.49 -21.75
CA GLU A 452 -4.79 -13.40 -20.75
C GLU A 452 -4.33 -13.05 -19.33
N ILE A 453 -3.07 -12.65 -19.19
CA ILE A 453 -2.52 -12.18 -17.90
C ILE A 453 -3.23 -10.90 -17.49
N GLN A 454 -3.34 -9.92 -18.39
CA GLN A 454 -4.01 -8.67 -18.11
C GLN A 454 -5.49 -8.87 -17.76
N THR A 455 -6.20 -9.74 -18.47
CA THR A 455 -7.58 -10.15 -18.15
C THR A 455 -7.68 -10.68 -16.72
N ALA A 456 -6.76 -11.54 -16.29
CA ALA A 456 -6.75 -12.06 -14.93
C ALA A 456 -6.54 -10.94 -13.89
N LEU A 457 -5.65 -9.98 -14.16
CA LEU A 457 -5.36 -8.87 -13.24
C LEU A 457 -6.48 -7.82 -13.21
N VAL A 458 -7.15 -7.57 -14.34
CA VAL A 458 -8.38 -6.75 -14.39
C VAL A 458 -9.47 -7.37 -13.52
N ASN A 459 -9.60 -8.70 -13.52
CA ASN A 459 -10.58 -9.36 -12.65
C ASN A 459 -10.29 -9.20 -11.16
N GLU A 460 -9.03 -9.02 -10.78
CA GLU A 460 -8.64 -8.79 -9.39
C GLU A 460 -9.06 -7.39 -8.91
N ILE A 461 -8.89 -6.33 -9.72
CA ILE A 461 -9.31 -4.96 -9.32
C ILE A 461 -10.84 -4.81 -9.24
N LEU A 462 -11.58 -5.54 -10.09
CA LEU A 462 -13.05 -5.54 -10.07
C LEU A 462 -13.64 -6.17 -8.81
N GLN A 463 -12.85 -6.94 -8.06
CA GLN A 463 -13.30 -7.60 -6.82
C GLN A 463 -12.88 -6.86 -5.55
N VAL A 464 -12.16 -5.73 -5.66
CA VAL A 464 -11.60 -5.01 -4.49
C VAL A 464 -12.69 -4.43 -3.60
N ASP A 465 -13.80 -4.00 -4.20
CA ASP A 465 -14.92 -3.30 -3.58
C ASP A 465 -16.17 -4.17 -3.45
N ASN A 466 -16.02 -5.47 -3.20
CA ASN A 466 -17.15 -6.38 -3.02
C ASN A 466 -17.52 -6.49 -1.52
N PRO A 467 -18.33 -5.58 -0.93
CA PRO A 467 -18.77 -5.73 0.46
C PRO A 467 -19.78 -6.88 0.55
N PRO A 468 -19.73 -7.69 1.61
CA PRO A 468 -20.61 -8.86 1.73
C PRO A 468 -22.09 -8.54 1.95
N ASP A 469 -22.50 -7.30 2.29
CA ASP A 469 -23.90 -6.95 2.51
C ASP A 469 -24.14 -5.45 2.27
N PHE A 470 -24.77 -5.07 1.16
CA PHE A 470 -25.26 -3.70 0.94
C PHE A 470 -26.52 -3.46 1.77
N ASN A 471 -26.45 -2.55 2.75
CA ASN A 471 -27.63 -2.09 3.47
C ASN A 471 -28.29 -0.92 2.73
N LYS A 472 -29.49 -1.15 2.17
CA LYS A 472 -30.27 -0.14 1.45
C LYS A 472 -30.64 1.08 2.31
N ASP A 473 -30.77 0.89 3.63
CA ASP A 473 -31.14 1.97 4.56
C ASP A 473 -30.01 3.01 4.74
N ASP A 474 -28.75 2.64 4.50
CA ASP A 474 -27.59 3.54 4.61
C ASP A 474 -27.46 4.47 3.39
N LEU A 475 -27.94 4.04 2.21
CA LEU A 475 -28.03 4.86 0.98
C LEU A 475 -29.04 6.00 1.12
N ASP A 476 -30.19 5.72 1.76
CA ASP A 476 -31.26 6.69 1.98
C ASP A 476 -30.86 7.78 3.00
N GLN A 477 -29.90 7.49 3.88
CA GLN A 477 -29.31 8.46 4.82
C GLN A 477 -28.16 9.30 4.22
N GLY A 478 -27.80 9.08 2.96
CA GLY A 478 -26.73 9.82 2.29
C GLY A 478 -25.32 9.43 2.74
N ILE A 479 -25.15 8.26 3.37
CA ILE A 479 -23.83 7.68 3.63
C ILE A 479 -23.27 7.27 2.26
N MET A 480 -22.15 7.87 1.85
CA MET A 480 -21.48 7.50 0.60
C MET A 480 -21.06 6.03 0.70
N ILE A 481 -21.84 5.16 0.06
CA ILE A 481 -21.36 3.84 -0.32
C ILE A 481 -20.14 4.02 -1.21
N ASN A 482 -19.08 3.27 -0.89
CA ASN A 482 -17.80 3.03 -1.57
C ASN A 482 -17.60 3.53 -3.03
N ASN A 483 -17.85 4.80 -3.31
CA ASN A 483 -17.73 5.36 -4.66
C ASN A 483 -16.26 5.52 -5.10
N GLY A 484 -15.30 5.52 -4.16
CA GLY A 484 -13.90 5.75 -4.48
C GLY A 484 -13.31 4.66 -5.39
N VAL A 485 -13.60 3.38 -5.11
CA VAL A 485 -13.13 2.28 -5.97
C VAL A 485 -13.86 2.29 -7.31
N ARG A 486 -15.18 2.48 -7.31
CA ARG A 486 -15.97 2.63 -8.55
C ARG A 486 -15.47 3.78 -9.43
N TRP A 487 -15.09 4.93 -8.85
CA TRP A 487 -14.47 6.03 -9.60
C TRP A 487 -13.15 5.63 -10.24
N ILE A 488 -12.34 4.83 -9.55
CA ILE A 488 -11.06 4.35 -10.07
C ILE A 488 -11.28 3.33 -11.20
N GLN A 489 -12.19 2.38 -11.03
CA GLN A 489 -12.56 1.41 -12.06
C GLN A 489 -13.16 2.10 -13.29
N PHE A 490 -14.02 3.11 -13.08
CA PHE A 490 -14.52 3.95 -14.16
C PHE A 490 -13.36 4.67 -14.87
N GLY A 491 -12.40 5.23 -14.12
CA GLY A 491 -11.21 5.86 -14.69
C GLY A 491 -10.34 4.90 -15.49
N LEU A 492 -10.23 3.65 -15.05
CA LEU A 492 -9.54 2.57 -15.78
C LEU A 492 -10.31 2.20 -17.07
N ALA A 493 -11.64 2.20 -17.04
CA ALA A 493 -12.44 1.97 -18.24
C ALA A 493 -12.26 3.10 -19.27
N LEU A 494 -12.12 4.35 -18.83
CA LEU A 494 -11.81 5.48 -19.72
C LEU A 494 -10.47 5.30 -20.43
N PHE A 495 -9.44 4.86 -19.69
CA PHE A 495 -8.14 4.52 -20.26
C PHE A 495 -8.27 3.45 -21.35
N TYR A 496 -8.93 2.32 -21.07
CA TYR A 496 -9.11 1.27 -22.07
C TYR A 496 -10.00 1.68 -23.24
N HIS A 497 -10.96 2.57 -23.01
CA HIS A 497 -11.80 3.11 -24.08
C HIS A 497 -10.98 3.97 -25.05
N ARG A 498 -10.08 4.83 -24.54
CA ARG A 498 -9.11 5.58 -25.36
C ARG A 498 -8.24 4.64 -26.20
N GLU A 499 -7.75 3.57 -25.57
CA GLU A 499 -6.91 2.56 -26.23
C GLU A 499 -7.70 1.63 -27.16
N LYS A 500 -9.03 1.75 -27.19
CA LYS A 500 -9.95 0.92 -28.00
C LYS A 500 -9.94 -0.56 -27.64
N GLU A 501 -9.61 -0.87 -26.38
CA GLU A 501 -9.65 -2.23 -25.84
C GLU A 501 -11.06 -2.60 -25.36
N GLU A 502 -11.90 -2.90 -26.36
CA GLU A 502 -13.32 -3.16 -26.18
C GLU A 502 -13.65 -4.28 -25.20
N GLU A 503 -12.80 -5.31 -25.09
CA GLU A 503 -13.01 -6.42 -24.16
C GLU A 503 -12.98 -5.93 -22.69
N PHE A 504 -11.98 -5.14 -22.32
CA PHE A 504 -11.83 -4.62 -20.96
C PHE A 504 -12.88 -3.56 -20.65
N VAL A 505 -13.17 -2.67 -21.59
CA VAL A 505 -14.27 -1.71 -21.45
C VAL A 505 -15.58 -2.43 -21.17
N GLN A 506 -15.90 -3.48 -21.96
CA GLN A 506 -17.14 -4.22 -21.80
C GLN A 506 -17.20 -4.97 -20.47
N ARG A 507 -16.08 -5.51 -20.00
CA ARG A 507 -16.00 -6.24 -18.74
C ARG A 507 -16.19 -5.30 -17.54
N ILE A 508 -15.49 -4.17 -17.50
CA ILE A 508 -15.66 -3.17 -16.44
C ILE A 508 -17.07 -2.56 -16.49
N ALA A 509 -17.62 -2.30 -17.68
CA ALA A 509 -18.97 -1.77 -17.82
C ALA A 509 -20.04 -2.73 -17.29
N LYS A 510 -19.87 -4.04 -17.50
CA LYS A 510 -20.77 -5.07 -16.95
C LYS A 510 -20.66 -5.15 -15.42
N ASP A 511 -19.46 -5.08 -14.88
CA ASP A 511 -19.24 -5.10 -13.43
C ASP A 511 -19.88 -3.88 -12.73
N ILE A 512 -19.72 -2.68 -13.30
CA ILE A 512 -20.41 -1.47 -12.82
C ILE A 512 -21.93 -1.60 -12.99
N LEU A 513 -22.40 -2.28 -14.04
CA LEU A 513 -23.83 -2.47 -14.27
C LEU A 513 -24.49 -3.35 -13.20
N ASP A 514 -23.75 -4.27 -12.56
CA ASP A 514 -24.30 -5.11 -11.49
C ASP A 514 -24.81 -4.25 -10.32
N ASP A 515 -24.24 -3.05 -10.09
CA ASP A 515 -24.70 -2.09 -9.09
C ASP A 515 -26.16 -1.64 -9.33
N LEU A 516 -26.68 -1.73 -10.56
CA LEU A 516 -28.06 -1.39 -10.88
C LEU A 516 -29.06 -2.24 -10.08
N ASP A 517 -28.70 -3.48 -9.76
CA ASP A 517 -29.56 -4.46 -9.08
C ASP A 517 -29.73 -4.11 -7.61
N ASP A 518 -28.61 -3.71 -7.01
CA ASP A 518 -28.53 -3.37 -5.60
C ASP A 518 -29.06 -1.96 -5.33
N LEU A 519 -28.73 -0.99 -6.18
CA LEU A 519 -29.06 0.43 -5.98
C LEU A 519 -30.46 0.83 -6.49
N GLY A 520 -30.95 0.14 -7.53
CA GLY A 520 -32.11 0.59 -8.29
C GLY A 520 -31.80 1.71 -9.30
N GLU A 521 -32.71 1.89 -10.25
CA GLU A 521 -32.49 2.68 -11.47
C GLU A 521 -32.19 4.17 -11.21
N SER A 522 -33.02 4.87 -10.41
CA SER A 522 -32.80 6.30 -10.15
C SER A 522 -31.50 6.57 -9.40
N THR A 523 -31.19 5.76 -8.39
CA THR A 523 -29.96 5.87 -7.59
C THR A 523 -28.72 5.60 -8.43
N PHE A 524 -28.76 4.56 -9.27
CA PHE A 524 -27.68 4.24 -10.21
C PHE A 524 -27.38 5.43 -11.16
N TYR A 525 -28.40 5.99 -11.81
CA TYR A 525 -28.21 7.15 -12.69
C TYR A 525 -27.73 8.40 -11.96
N ARG A 526 -28.17 8.62 -10.71
CA ARG A 526 -27.67 9.72 -9.88
C ARG A 526 -26.18 9.55 -9.58
N ILE A 527 -25.73 8.35 -9.20
CA ILE A 527 -24.32 8.05 -8.92
C ILE A 527 -23.45 8.19 -10.17
N LEU A 528 -23.93 7.73 -11.34
CA LEU A 528 -23.24 7.96 -12.61
C LEU A 528 -23.08 9.46 -12.91
N GLY A 529 -24.13 10.26 -12.69
CA GLY A 529 -24.06 11.72 -12.85
C GLY A 529 -23.07 12.40 -11.90
N MET A 530 -23.01 11.95 -10.64
CA MET A 530 -22.01 12.43 -9.67
C MET A 530 -20.58 12.06 -10.07
N THR A 531 -20.38 10.82 -10.55
CA THR A 531 -19.09 10.31 -11.01
C THR A 531 -18.58 11.11 -12.20
N GLU A 532 -19.45 11.39 -13.18
CA GLU A 532 -19.13 12.29 -14.30
C GLU A 532 -18.69 13.67 -13.80
N GLY A 533 -19.47 14.30 -12.92
CA GLY A 533 -19.18 15.62 -12.40
C GLY A 533 -17.82 15.69 -11.71
N LEU A 534 -17.53 14.68 -10.88
CA LEU A 534 -16.25 14.55 -10.18
C LEU A 534 -15.08 14.39 -11.15
N MET A 535 -15.16 13.48 -12.12
CA MET A 535 -14.07 13.26 -13.09
C MET A 535 -13.80 14.45 -13.99
N ARG A 536 -14.85 15.19 -14.39
CA ARG A 536 -14.68 16.41 -15.19
C ARG A 536 -13.97 17.51 -14.39
N PHE A 537 -14.33 17.68 -13.13
CA PHE A 537 -13.79 18.74 -12.27
C PHE A 537 -12.42 18.40 -11.69
N ALA A 538 -12.13 17.12 -11.42
CA ALA A 538 -10.87 16.68 -10.86
C ALA A 538 -9.68 17.15 -11.71
N GLY A 539 -8.73 17.84 -11.06
CA GLY A 539 -7.42 18.17 -11.61
C GLY A 539 -6.38 17.09 -11.25
N PRO A 540 -5.21 17.09 -11.92
CA PRO A 540 -4.14 16.11 -11.67
C PRO A 540 -3.56 16.20 -10.26
N THR A 541 -3.62 17.38 -9.66
CA THR A 541 -3.09 17.67 -8.34
C THR A 541 -4.21 17.91 -7.33
N PHE A 542 -4.01 17.45 -6.11
CA PHE A 542 -4.79 17.75 -4.93
C PHE A 542 -4.11 18.85 -4.11
N TRP A 543 -4.85 19.55 -3.23
CA TRP A 543 -4.30 20.67 -2.45
C TRP A 543 -3.45 20.22 -1.25
N GLU A 544 -3.42 18.92 -0.95
CA GLU A 544 -2.66 18.34 0.14
C GLU A 544 -1.31 17.82 -0.37
N ASP A 545 -0.25 18.12 0.38
CA ASP A 545 1.06 17.52 0.18
C ASP A 545 1.15 16.26 1.04
N THR A 546 1.47 15.13 0.41
CA THR A 546 1.52 13.82 1.06
C THR A 546 2.81 13.10 0.68
N ASP A 547 3.13 11.99 1.33
CA ASP A 547 4.30 11.16 0.97
C ASP A 547 4.26 10.64 -0.49
N ARG A 548 3.11 10.77 -1.16
CA ARG A 548 2.85 10.42 -2.57
C ARG A 548 2.96 11.63 -3.51
N GLY A 549 3.42 12.77 -2.99
CA GLY A 549 3.26 14.08 -3.60
C GLY A 549 1.82 14.57 -3.49
N ASN A 550 1.40 15.36 -4.47
CA ASN A 550 0.08 15.97 -4.54
C ASN A 550 -0.85 15.28 -5.56
N LEU A 551 -0.64 14.00 -5.88
CA LEU A 551 -1.46 13.29 -6.87
C LEU A 551 -2.93 13.18 -6.40
N ASN A 552 -3.86 13.60 -7.24
CA ASN A 552 -5.27 13.32 -7.04
C ASN A 552 -5.62 11.91 -7.55
N ILE A 553 -5.92 10.98 -6.64
CA ILE A 553 -6.18 9.56 -6.98
C ILE A 553 -7.42 9.35 -7.86
N PHE A 554 -8.33 10.32 -7.91
CA PHE A 554 -9.56 10.27 -8.71
C PHE A 554 -9.44 11.01 -10.04
N PHE A 555 -8.27 11.57 -10.34
CA PHE A 555 -8.02 12.20 -11.63
C PHE A 555 -7.91 11.15 -12.74
N SER A 556 -8.58 11.44 -13.87
CA SER A 556 -8.34 10.77 -15.14
C SER A 556 -7.89 11.79 -16.19
N PRO A 557 -6.82 11.51 -16.96
CA PRO A 557 -6.47 12.33 -18.11
C PRO A 557 -7.48 12.20 -19.27
N ASP A 558 -8.26 11.12 -19.30
CA ASP A 558 -9.12 10.71 -20.42
C ASP A 558 -10.52 11.35 -20.36
N LYS A 559 -10.55 12.68 -20.25
CA LYS A 559 -11.80 13.45 -20.04
C LYS A 559 -12.77 13.37 -21.24
N ASP A 560 -12.24 13.18 -22.43
CA ASP A 560 -13.02 13.08 -23.66
C ASP A 560 -13.80 11.76 -23.73
N GLU A 561 -13.30 10.72 -23.07
CA GLU A 561 -13.93 9.38 -23.05
C GLU A 561 -15.07 9.27 -22.01
N ILE A 562 -15.27 10.29 -21.16
CA ILE A 562 -16.31 10.30 -20.13
C ILE A 562 -17.71 10.18 -20.75
N THR A 563 -18.00 11.00 -21.78
CA THR A 563 -19.33 10.99 -22.41
C THR A 563 -19.60 9.68 -23.16
N PRO A 564 -18.70 9.22 -24.06
CA PRO A 564 -18.89 7.95 -24.77
C PRO A 564 -19.10 6.76 -23.82
N PHE A 565 -18.26 6.64 -22.78
CA PHE A 565 -18.36 5.53 -21.84
C PHE A 565 -19.65 5.58 -21.02
N LYS A 566 -20.08 6.77 -20.60
CA LYS A 566 -21.37 6.97 -19.92
C LYS A 566 -22.54 6.56 -20.81
N GLU A 567 -22.56 6.99 -22.08
CA GLU A 567 -23.62 6.62 -23.02
C GLU A 567 -23.69 5.10 -23.22
N ARG A 568 -22.54 4.44 -23.27
CA ARG A 568 -22.47 2.97 -23.30
C ARG A 568 -23.08 2.33 -22.06
N LEU A 569 -22.73 2.79 -20.86
CA LEU A 569 -23.32 2.30 -19.60
C LEU A 569 -24.83 2.50 -19.57
N LEU A 570 -25.33 3.67 -20.02
CA LEU A 570 -26.76 3.93 -20.13
C LEU A 570 -27.45 3.01 -21.14
N GLY A 571 -26.81 2.71 -22.26
CA GLY A 571 -27.28 1.73 -23.25
C GLY A 571 -27.40 0.32 -22.66
N LEU A 572 -26.34 -0.15 -21.99
CA LEU A 572 -26.35 -1.45 -21.31
C LEU A 572 -27.40 -1.53 -20.19
N ALA A 573 -27.57 -0.45 -19.42
CA ALA A 573 -28.61 -0.37 -18.40
C ALA A 573 -30.02 -0.44 -19.00
N LYS A 574 -30.26 0.29 -20.09
CA LYS A 574 -31.53 0.21 -20.83
C LYS A 574 -31.81 -1.21 -21.30
N GLU A 575 -30.85 -1.84 -21.98
CA GLU A 575 -31.01 -3.21 -22.50
C GLU A 575 -31.31 -4.21 -21.38
N ASN A 576 -30.60 -4.10 -20.25
CA ASN A 576 -30.80 -4.96 -19.09
C ASN A 576 -32.21 -4.78 -18.47
N LEU A 577 -32.63 -3.53 -18.23
CA LEU A 577 -33.96 -3.23 -17.65
C LEU A 577 -35.10 -3.70 -18.56
N ILE A 578 -34.99 -3.47 -19.87
CA ILE A 578 -35.97 -3.93 -20.87
C ILE A 578 -36.01 -5.45 -20.88
N LEU A 579 -34.87 -6.13 -20.93
CA LEU A 579 -34.79 -7.58 -20.94
C LEU A 579 -35.43 -8.19 -19.68
N ARG A 580 -35.19 -7.60 -18.50
CA ARG A 580 -35.81 -8.03 -17.24
C ARG A 580 -37.32 -7.86 -17.24
N ALA A 581 -37.81 -6.69 -17.66
CA ALA A 581 -39.25 -6.46 -17.76
C ALA A 581 -39.90 -7.43 -18.76
N LYS A 582 -39.25 -7.63 -19.92
CA LYS A 582 -39.68 -8.57 -20.94
C LYS A 582 -39.80 -10.00 -20.39
N GLN A 583 -38.82 -10.47 -19.64
CA GLN A 583 -38.82 -11.80 -19.05
C GLN A 583 -39.83 -11.93 -17.90
N LYS A 584 -39.89 -10.94 -17.00
CA LYS A 584 -40.75 -10.95 -15.81
C LYS A 584 -42.24 -10.91 -16.17
N TYR A 585 -42.62 -10.11 -17.16
CA TYR A 585 -44.02 -9.88 -17.54
C TYR A 585 -44.40 -10.45 -18.92
N ILE A 586 -43.47 -11.14 -19.60
CA ILE A 586 -43.69 -11.80 -20.90
C ILE A 586 -44.13 -10.79 -21.98
N PHE A 587 -43.43 -9.65 -22.05
CA PHE A 587 -43.68 -8.64 -23.07
C PHE A 587 -43.13 -9.06 -24.44
N SER A 588 -43.75 -8.55 -25.51
CA SER A 588 -43.10 -8.52 -26.84
C SER A 588 -41.99 -7.47 -26.86
N ASP A 589 -41.10 -7.52 -27.88
CA ASP A 589 -40.05 -6.50 -28.03
C ASP A 589 -40.63 -5.09 -28.13
N PHE A 590 -41.72 -4.93 -28.89
CA PHE A 590 -42.41 -3.65 -29.03
C PHE A 590 -43.04 -3.16 -27.73
N GLU A 591 -43.71 -4.05 -26.98
CA GLU A 591 -44.33 -3.70 -25.70
C GLU A 591 -43.29 -3.27 -24.66
N ALA A 592 -42.16 -3.98 -24.56
CA ALA A 592 -41.11 -3.68 -23.60
C ALA A 592 -40.41 -2.34 -23.93
N GLU A 593 -40.10 -2.11 -25.20
CA GLU A 593 -39.51 -0.86 -25.67
C GLU A 593 -40.48 0.32 -25.47
N TYR A 594 -41.76 0.14 -25.79
CA TYR A 594 -42.74 1.19 -25.60
C TYR A 594 -42.98 1.50 -24.12
N LEU A 595 -43.02 0.49 -23.25
CA LEU A 595 -43.10 0.70 -21.81
C LEU A 595 -41.89 1.46 -21.27
N TRP A 596 -40.70 1.18 -21.80
CA TRP A 596 -39.49 1.94 -21.51
C TRP A 596 -39.64 3.41 -21.92
N GLU A 597 -40.05 3.70 -23.14
CA GLU A 597 -40.29 5.09 -23.61
C GLU A 597 -41.28 5.83 -22.69
N LEU A 598 -42.39 5.18 -22.34
CA LEU A 598 -43.39 5.74 -21.44
C LEU A 598 -42.81 6.03 -20.05
N SER A 599 -41.93 5.16 -19.54
CA SER A 599 -41.30 5.36 -18.23
C SER A 599 -40.46 6.63 -18.18
N ARG A 600 -39.84 7.04 -19.30
CA ARG A 600 -39.01 8.26 -19.37
C ARG A 600 -39.82 9.55 -19.26
N ASN A 601 -41.13 9.49 -19.48
CA ASN A 601 -42.04 10.62 -19.32
C ASN A 601 -42.51 10.80 -17.88
N THR A 602 -42.25 9.83 -17.00
CA THR A 602 -42.55 9.96 -15.57
C THR A 602 -41.55 10.88 -14.88
N LYS A 603 -41.96 11.50 -13.76
CA LYS A 603 -41.11 12.42 -12.99
C LYS A 603 -39.80 11.77 -12.50
N GLU A 604 -39.89 10.51 -12.07
CA GLU A 604 -38.76 9.76 -11.49
C GLU A 604 -37.94 9.02 -12.56
N LYS A 605 -38.48 8.88 -13.78
CA LYS A 605 -37.82 8.22 -14.92
C LYS A 605 -37.31 6.83 -14.56
N GLU A 606 -38.22 6.01 -14.06
CA GLU A 606 -37.94 4.62 -13.66
C GLU A 606 -38.96 3.68 -14.27
N LEU A 607 -38.49 2.55 -14.79
CA LEU A 607 -39.36 1.52 -15.37
C LEU A 607 -40.27 0.90 -14.30
N ALA A 608 -39.74 0.69 -13.10
CA ALA A 608 -40.46 0.13 -11.95
C ALA A 608 -41.73 0.92 -11.59
N GLN A 609 -41.73 2.24 -11.82
CA GLN A 609 -42.87 3.10 -11.54
C GLN A 609 -44.08 2.80 -12.43
N LEU A 610 -43.85 2.22 -13.61
CA LEU A 610 -44.92 1.81 -14.51
C LEU A 610 -45.23 0.31 -14.41
N THR A 611 -44.31 -0.52 -13.92
CA THR A 611 -44.54 -1.98 -13.78
C THR A 611 -45.10 -2.39 -12.42
N ASP A 612 -44.80 -1.64 -11.36
CA ASP A 612 -45.16 -2.02 -9.98
C ASP A 612 -46.18 -1.06 -9.34
N ASN A 613 -46.41 0.12 -9.93
CA ASN A 613 -47.33 1.13 -9.40
C ASN A 613 -48.48 1.43 -10.38
N ILE A 614 -49.62 0.77 -10.17
CA ILE A 614 -50.83 0.94 -10.99
C ILE A 614 -51.32 2.40 -11.04
N VAL A 615 -51.18 3.17 -9.95
CA VAL A 615 -51.65 4.56 -9.91
C VAL A 615 -50.82 5.43 -10.85
N LYS A 616 -49.49 5.24 -10.84
CA LYS A 616 -48.58 5.96 -11.73
C LYS A 616 -48.76 5.51 -13.18
N PHE A 617 -48.94 4.21 -13.42
CA PHE A 617 -49.25 3.68 -14.75
C PHE A 617 -50.54 4.30 -15.32
N GLU A 618 -51.64 4.25 -14.57
CA GLU A 618 -52.92 4.80 -15.04
C GLU A 618 -52.87 6.31 -15.23
N LYS A 619 -52.20 7.04 -14.34
CA LYS A 619 -51.98 8.47 -14.51
C LYS A 619 -51.24 8.76 -15.83
N MET A 620 -50.18 8.03 -16.11
CA MET A 620 -49.42 8.17 -17.35
C MET A 620 -50.32 7.87 -18.56
N VAL A 621 -51.09 6.78 -18.52
CA VAL A 621 -52.01 6.40 -19.61
C VAL A 621 -53.09 7.48 -19.86
N LEU A 622 -53.56 8.17 -18.82
CA LEU A 622 -54.53 9.27 -18.95
C LEU A 622 -53.93 10.54 -19.56
N GLU A 623 -52.62 10.77 -19.38
CA GLU A 623 -51.91 11.90 -19.97
C GLU A 623 -51.57 11.67 -21.45
N LEU A 624 -51.66 10.42 -21.92
CA LEU A 624 -51.53 10.10 -23.35
C LEU A 624 -52.78 10.57 -24.10
N GLY A 625 -52.60 11.53 -25.01
CA GLY A 625 -53.66 12.04 -25.89
C GLY A 625 -54.04 11.05 -26.99
N GLU A 626 -54.26 11.54 -28.22
CA GLU A 626 -54.48 10.64 -29.36
C GLU A 626 -53.21 9.86 -29.69
N ILE A 627 -53.31 8.53 -29.67
CA ILE A 627 -52.20 7.60 -29.89
C ILE A 627 -52.49 6.71 -31.10
N GLU A 628 -51.45 6.37 -31.85
CA GLU A 628 -51.54 5.43 -32.97
C GLU A 628 -52.03 4.05 -32.51
N LYS A 629 -52.71 3.34 -33.41
CA LYS A 629 -53.35 2.05 -33.12
C LYS A 629 -52.37 1.02 -32.52
N GLU A 630 -51.16 0.96 -33.04
CA GLU A 630 -50.14 -0.01 -32.60
C GLU A 630 -49.69 0.23 -31.15
N LYS A 631 -49.51 1.51 -30.78
CA LYS A 631 -49.20 1.93 -29.40
C LYS A 631 -50.39 1.72 -28.46
N LEU A 632 -51.60 1.94 -28.94
CA LEU A 632 -52.83 1.67 -28.19
C LEU A 632 -52.97 0.18 -27.86
N ASP A 633 -52.75 -0.68 -28.86
CA ASP A 633 -52.80 -2.13 -28.70
C ASP A 633 -51.72 -2.61 -27.71
N ALA A 634 -50.51 -2.03 -27.76
CA ALA A 634 -49.45 -2.31 -26.80
C ALA A 634 -49.82 -1.92 -25.36
N ILE A 635 -50.44 -0.77 -25.11
CA ILE A 635 -50.84 -0.37 -23.74
C ILE A 635 -51.88 -1.33 -23.17
N ILE A 636 -52.81 -1.79 -24.00
CA ILE A 636 -53.83 -2.75 -23.58
C ILE A 636 -53.16 -4.06 -23.15
N GLN A 637 -52.25 -4.58 -23.97
CA GLN A 637 -51.48 -5.80 -23.68
C GLN A 637 -50.59 -5.63 -22.44
N ILE A 638 -49.92 -4.48 -22.30
CA ILE A 638 -49.08 -4.16 -21.13
C ILE A 638 -49.93 -4.16 -19.86
N ARG A 639 -51.06 -3.45 -19.84
CA ARG A 639 -51.97 -3.38 -18.68
C ARG A 639 -52.46 -4.77 -18.28
N GLU A 640 -52.79 -5.61 -19.25
CA GLU A 640 -53.23 -6.99 -19.02
C GLU A 640 -52.11 -7.83 -18.39
N LYS A 641 -50.91 -7.81 -18.97
CA LYS A 641 -49.74 -8.56 -18.49
C LYS A 641 -49.23 -8.12 -17.12
N LEU A 642 -49.31 -6.81 -16.82
CA LEU A 642 -49.04 -6.25 -15.49
C LEU A 642 -50.15 -6.57 -14.46
N ARG A 643 -51.30 -7.11 -14.91
CA ARG A 643 -52.50 -7.35 -14.09
C ARG A 643 -53.03 -6.08 -13.43
N PHE A 644 -52.98 -4.97 -14.17
CA PHE A 644 -53.48 -3.66 -13.75
C PHE A 644 -54.94 -3.44 -14.17
N ASN A 645 -55.74 -4.50 -14.05
CA ASN A 645 -57.14 -4.51 -14.42
C ASN A 645 -57.97 -5.24 -13.35
N SER A 646 -59.29 -5.25 -13.53
CA SER A 646 -60.24 -5.79 -12.55
C SER A 646 -60.13 -7.30 -12.31
N ASP A 647 -59.40 -8.06 -13.14
CA ASP A 647 -59.18 -9.49 -12.89
C ASP A 647 -58.20 -9.75 -11.73
N ASN A 648 -57.40 -8.75 -11.37
CA ASN A 648 -56.54 -8.81 -10.20
C ASN A 648 -57.37 -8.52 -8.92
N PRO A 649 -57.44 -9.45 -7.96
CA PRO A 649 -58.28 -9.28 -6.77
C PRO A 649 -57.80 -8.14 -5.84
N VAL A 650 -56.54 -7.70 -5.98
CA VAL A 650 -55.94 -6.64 -5.15
C VAL A 650 -56.17 -5.24 -5.74
N VAL A 651 -56.62 -5.15 -6.99
CA VAL A 651 -56.82 -3.86 -7.68
C VAL A 651 -58.17 -3.27 -7.34
N VAL A 652 -58.17 -2.08 -6.75
CA VAL A 652 -59.36 -1.24 -6.61
C VAL A 652 -59.61 -0.52 -7.93
N VAL A 653 -60.77 -0.75 -8.53
CA VAL A 653 -61.14 -0.16 -9.82
C VAL A 653 -61.59 1.30 -9.62
N THR A 654 -60.79 2.25 -10.12
CA THR A 654 -61.03 3.69 -10.01
C THR A 654 -61.51 4.31 -11.33
N SER A 655 -61.19 3.69 -12.47
CA SER A 655 -61.64 4.10 -13.80
C SER A 655 -62.25 2.94 -14.57
N SER A 656 -63.23 3.24 -15.43
CA SER A 656 -63.80 2.27 -16.38
C SER A 656 -62.77 1.63 -17.32
N ARG A 657 -61.60 2.25 -17.53
CA ARG A 657 -60.49 1.73 -18.35
C ARG A 657 -59.81 0.50 -17.75
N GLN A 658 -59.98 0.26 -16.46
CA GLN A 658 -59.40 -0.89 -15.76
C GLN A 658 -60.32 -2.13 -15.79
N ILE A 659 -61.52 -2.02 -16.37
CA ILE A 659 -62.45 -3.15 -16.45
C ILE A 659 -61.90 -4.18 -17.42
N ALA A 660 -61.66 -5.40 -16.94
CA ALA A 660 -61.09 -6.48 -17.74
C ALA A 660 -62.06 -6.97 -18.83
N VAL A 661 -61.51 -7.42 -19.94
CA VAL A 661 -62.27 -8.08 -21.02
C VAL A 661 -62.92 -9.35 -20.48
N GLY A 662 -64.15 -9.64 -20.89
CA GLY A 662 -64.94 -10.76 -20.35
C GLY A 662 -65.70 -10.46 -19.06
N THR A 663 -65.50 -9.29 -18.45
CA THR A 663 -66.27 -8.87 -17.26
C THR A 663 -67.77 -8.81 -17.60
N LYS A 664 -68.59 -9.48 -16.79
CA LYS A 664 -70.05 -9.44 -16.90
C LYS A 664 -70.57 -8.17 -16.27
N LEU A 665 -71.38 -7.43 -17.02
CA LEU A 665 -71.92 -6.14 -16.65
C LEU A 665 -73.45 -6.22 -16.52
N GLU A 666 -73.98 -5.59 -15.47
CA GLU A 666 -75.37 -5.17 -15.38
C GLU A 666 -75.46 -3.74 -15.88
N VAL A 667 -76.05 -3.57 -17.05
CA VAL A 667 -76.16 -2.27 -17.71
C VAL A 667 -77.56 -1.74 -17.53
N SER A 668 -77.66 -0.47 -17.14
CA SER A 668 -78.95 0.21 -17.00
C SER A 668 -78.94 1.59 -17.63
N GLY A 669 -80.06 2.00 -18.20
CA GLY A 669 -80.18 3.30 -18.85
C GLY A 669 -81.62 3.75 -19.01
N LYS A 670 -81.79 5.06 -19.24
CA LYS A 670 -83.09 5.70 -19.47
C LYS A 670 -83.18 6.13 -20.93
N VAL A 671 -84.37 5.98 -21.51
CA VAL A 671 -84.68 6.44 -22.86
C VAL A 671 -85.33 7.83 -22.75
N GLY A 672 -84.59 8.89 -23.09
CA GLY A 672 -85.05 10.28 -22.92
C GLY A 672 -85.39 10.62 -21.46
N ASP A 673 -86.43 11.41 -21.23
CA ASP A 673 -86.92 11.81 -19.89
C ASP A 673 -87.82 10.76 -19.20
N GLN A 674 -87.91 9.54 -19.73
CA GLN A 674 -88.74 8.50 -19.14
C GLN A 674 -88.19 8.03 -17.78
N LYS A 675 -89.08 7.91 -16.78
CA LYS A 675 -88.72 7.41 -15.43
C LYS A 675 -88.40 5.91 -15.40
N THR A 676 -88.77 5.16 -16.44
CA THR A 676 -88.53 3.72 -16.56
C THR A 676 -87.06 3.42 -16.82
N LEU A 677 -86.43 2.72 -15.85
CA LEU A 677 -85.06 2.24 -15.95
C LEU A 677 -85.06 0.88 -16.66
N HIS A 678 -84.39 0.79 -17.81
CA HIS A 678 -84.19 -0.49 -18.49
C HIS A 678 -82.91 -1.14 -17.98
N GLN A 679 -82.93 -2.45 -17.71
CA GLN A 679 -81.77 -3.23 -17.24
C GLN A 679 -81.49 -4.39 -18.19
N PHE A 680 -80.22 -4.62 -18.49
CA PHE A 680 -79.77 -5.66 -19.42
C PHE A 680 -78.40 -6.19 -18.99
N LYS A 681 -78.07 -7.42 -19.41
CA LYS A 681 -76.76 -8.02 -19.14
C LYS A 681 -75.86 -7.86 -20.35
N ALA A 682 -74.60 -7.50 -20.13
CA ALA A 682 -73.60 -7.37 -21.17
C ALA A 682 -72.28 -8.02 -20.77
N VAL A 683 -71.40 -8.22 -21.73
CA VAL A 683 -70.02 -8.64 -21.53
C VAL A 683 -69.10 -7.64 -22.21
N VAL A 684 -68.03 -7.25 -21.52
CA VAL A 684 -66.97 -6.42 -22.11
C VAL A 684 -66.24 -7.26 -23.16
N MET A 685 -66.29 -6.82 -24.42
CA MET A 685 -65.61 -7.52 -25.52
C MET A 685 -64.23 -6.93 -25.78
N PHE A 686 -64.07 -5.62 -25.59
CA PHE A 686 -62.81 -4.91 -25.77
C PHE A 686 -62.81 -3.66 -24.91
N ASN A 687 -61.68 -3.32 -24.31
CA ASN A 687 -61.55 -2.13 -23.48
C ASN A 687 -60.24 -1.40 -23.79
N SER A 688 -60.34 -0.30 -24.54
CA SER A 688 -59.19 0.54 -24.91
C SER A 688 -59.09 1.79 -24.04
N ILE A 689 -58.15 2.69 -24.35
CA ILE A 689 -58.04 4.00 -23.70
C ILE A 689 -59.16 4.95 -24.14
N ASN A 690 -59.59 4.82 -25.40
CA ASN A 690 -60.53 5.73 -26.04
C ASN A 690 -61.97 5.28 -25.86
N PHE A 691 -62.23 3.99 -26.08
CA PHE A 691 -63.58 3.41 -26.01
C PHE A 691 -63.59 2.03 -25.39
N MET A 692 -64.71 1.74 -24.72
CA MET A 692 -65.11 0.39 -24.30
C MET A 692 -66.18 -0.16 -25.25
N TYR A 693 -66.02 -1.42 -25.66
CA TYR A 693 -67.00 -2.13 -26.48
C TYR A 693 -67.64 -3.24 -25.67
N ILE A 694 -68.96 -3.22 -25.62
CA ILE A 694 -69.76 -4.24 -24.93
C ILE A 694 -70.68 -4.95 -25.90
N ASN A 695 -70.93 -6.24 -25.63
CA ASN A 695 -71.93 -7.03 -26.33
C ASN A 695 -73.05 -7.43 -25.36
N LEU A 696 -74.30 -7.30 -25.80
CA LEU A 696 -75.46 -7.64 -24.99
C LEU A 696 -75.64 -9.16 -24.96
N VAL A 697 -75.86 -9.71 -23.78
CA VAL A 697 -76.23 -11.12 -23.62
C VAL A 697 -77.71 -11.24 -23.99
N ALA A 698 -78.01 -12.06 -25.00
CA ALA A 698 -79.36 -12.23 -25.52
C ALA A 698 -80.36 -12.55 -24.39
N GLN A 699 -81.30 -11.63 -24.15
CA GLN A 699 -82.50 -11.90 -23.37
C GLN A 699 -83.60 -12.37 -24.33
N GLN A 700 -84.35 -13.41 -23.95
CA GLN A 700 -85.54 -13.84 -24.68
C GLN A 700 -86.57 -12.70 -24.67
N GLY A 701 -86.65 -11.94 -25.78
CA GLY A 701 -87.62 -10.87 -25.99
C GLY A 701 -86.99 -9.50 -26.24
N SER A 702 -87.26 -8.94 -27.43
CA SER A 702 -86.95 -7.58 -27.95
C SER A 702 -85.56 -6.98 -27.63
N VAL A 703 -84.80 -6.65 -28.68
CA VAL A 703 -83.53 -5.91 -28.58
C VAL A 703 -83.74 -4.61 -27.77
N PRO A 704 -83.05 -4.40 -26.64
CA PRO A 704 -83.23 -3.21 -25.81
C PRO A 704 -82.87 -1.94 -26.59
N PRO A 705 -83.55 -0.79 -26.37
CA PRO A 705 -83.31 0.46 -27.10
C PRO A 705 -82.05 1.19 -26.60
N VAL A 706 -80.93 0.49 -26.47
CA VAL A 706 -79.64 1.03 -25.98
C VAL A 706 -79.17 2.21 -26.85
N ALA A 707 -79.41 2.14 -28.17
CA ALA A 707 -79.09 3.22 -29.10
C ALA A 707 -79.86 4.53 -28.86
N LYS A 708 -80.92 4.52 -28.04
CA LYS A 708 -81.71 5.70 -27.65
C LYS A 708 -81.35 6.23 -26.26
N MET A 709 -80.33 5.67 -25.61
CA MET A 709 -79.87 6.07 -24.29
C MET A 709 -78.60 6.91 -24.44
N ALA A 710 -78.59 8.14 -23.90
CA ALA A 710 -77.43 9.01 -23.96
C ALA A 710 -76.30 8.58 -22.99
N GLN A 711 -76.67 7.96 -21.87
CA GLN A 711 -75.75 7.54 -20.82
C GLN A 711 -76.17 6.19 -20.25
N LEU A 712 -75.21 5.31 -20.01
CA LEU A 712 -75.40 3.99 -19.42
C LEU A 712 -74.74 3.94 -18.04
N THR A 713 -75.42 3.35 -17.07
CA THR A 713 -74.86 3.00 -15.76
C THR A 713 -74.47 1.52 -15.80
N LEU A 714 -73.19 1.23 -15.65
CA LEU A 714 -72.67 -0.14 -15.53
C LEU A 714 -72.49 -0.46 -14.05
N ARG A 715 -73.04 -1.59 -13.59
CA ARG A 715 -72.73 -2.24 -12.32
C ARG A 715 -72.06 -3.58 -12.62
N PHE A 716 -70.96 -3.89 -11.94
CA PHE A 716 -70.24 -5.12 -12.18
C PHE A 716 -69.52 -5.61 -10.93
N LYS A 717 -69.30 -6.91 -10.88
CA LYS A 717 -68.48 -7.58 -9.87
C LYS A 717 -67.38 -8.32 -10.61
N PRO A 718 -66.11 -7.94 -10.43
CA PRO A 718 -65.01 -8.68 -11.03
C PRO A 718 -65.00 -10.14 -10.52
N PRO A 719 -64.67 -11.13 -11.36
CA PRO A 719 -64.87 -12.55 -11.04
C PRO A 719 -64.19 -13.03 -9.75
N ARG A 720 -63.10 -12.37 -9.35
CA ARG A 720 -62.24 -12.73 -8.20
C ARG A 720 -62.30 -11.72 -7.07
N GLN A 721 -63.21 -10.74 -7.12
CA GLN A 721 -63.38 -9.72 -6.10
C GLN A 721 -64.73 -9.86 -5.40
N HIS A 722 -64.81 -9.37 -4.16
CA HIS A 722 -66.04 -9.35 -3.37
C HIS A 722 -66.84 -8.05 -3.52
N THR A 723 -66.21 -7.00 -4.07
CA THR A 723 -66.75 -5.66 -4.20
C THR A 723 -67.55 -5.47 -5.49
N TYR A 724 -68.70 -4.80 -5.39
CA TYR A 724 -69.45 -4.32 -6.56
C TYR A 724 -69.05 -2.88 -6.89
N TYR A 725 -68.75 -2.65 -8.17
CA TYR A 725 -68.40 -1.35 -8.71
C TYR A 725 -69.51 -0.84 -9.63
N GLN A 726 -69.67 0.47 -9.66
CA GLN A 726 -70.64 1.16 -10.52
C GLN A 726 -70.03 2.40 -11.16
N CYS A 727 -70.18 2.56 -12.47
CA CYS A 727 -69.76 3.76 -13.20
C CYS A 727 -70.81 4.19 -14.24
N ARG A 728 -70.74 5.45 -14.67
CA ARG A 728 -71.64 6.01 -15.69
C ARG A 728 -70.86 6.43 -16.91
N LEU A 729 -71.22 5.90 -18.08
CA LEU A 729 -70.48 6.07 -19.33
C LEU A 729 -71.38 6.66 -20.42
N PRO A 730 -70.88 7.59 -21.24
CA PRO A 730 -71.62 8.09 -22.39
C PRO A 730 -71.71 7.01 -23.47
N PHE A 731 -72.87 6.91 -24.13
CA PHE A 731 -73.03 6.05 -25.29
C PHE A 731 -72.57 6.78 -26.55
N GLU A 732 -71.67 6.15 -27.31
CA GLU A 732 -70.98 6.79 -28.43
C GLU A 732 -71.26 6.15 -29.79
N GLY A 733 -72.15 5.15 -29.85
CA GLY A 733 -72.61 4.55 -31.10
C GLY A 733 -72.42 3.04 -31.17
N ILE A 734 -72.57 2.48 -32.37
CA ILE A 734 -72.46 1.04 -32.62
C ILE A 734 -71.29 0.83 -33.59
N SER A 735 -70.42 -0.13 -33.29
CA SER A 735 -69.29 -0.49 -34.14
C SER A 735 -69.76 -1.22 -35.42
N PRO A 736 -68.92 -1.31 -36.46
CA PRO A 736 -69.23 -2.10 -37.66
C PRO A 736 -69.58 -3.57 -37.37
N GLU A 737 -69.05 -4.11 -36.27
CA GLU A 737 -69.28 -5.48 -35.79
C GLU A 737 -70.51 -5.60 -34.87
N LYS A 738 -71.39 -4.58 -34.85
CA LYS A 738 -72.61 -4.51 -34.03
C LYS A 738 -72.37 -4.50 -32.51
N MET A 739 -71.18 -4.10 -32.05
CA MET A 739 -70.90 -3.90 -30.62
C MET A 739 -71.27 -2.49 -30.18
N PHE A 740 -71.70 -2.31 -28.93
CA PHE A 740 -72.02 -0.98 -28.39
C PHE A 740 -70.74 -0.29 -27.93
N ARG A 741 -70.46 0.89 -28.50
CA ARG A 741 -69.31 1.74 -28.19
C ARG A 741 -69.67 2.71 -27.07
N LEU A 742 -68.89 2.67 -25.99
CA LEU A 742 -69.03 3.54 -24.83
C LEU A 742 -67.76 4.39 -24.68
N GLY A 743 -67.93 5.65 -24.31
CA GLY A 743 -66.81 6.46 -23.80
C GLY A 743 -66.44 6.03 -22.38
N HIS A 744 -65.46 6.70 -21.78
CA HIS A 744 -64.94 6.36 -20.45
C HIS A 744 -65.43 7.27 -19.33
N SER A 745 -65.29 6.78 -18.10
CA SER A 745 -65.53 7.48 -16.85
C SER A 745 -64.35 7.29 -15.91
N ASP A 746 -63.89 8.40 -15.34
CA ASP A 746 -62.82 8.46 -14.33
C ASP A 746 -63.37 8.42 -12.89
N SER A 747 -64.67 8.14 -12.75
CA SER A 747 -65.37 8.07 -11.47
C SER A 747 -66.12 6.74 -11.35
N VAL A 748 -65.48 5.76 -10.71
CA VAL A 748 -66.09 4.49 -10.32
C VAL A 748 -66.48 4.54 -8.85
N LYS A 749 -67.71 4.16 -8.51
CA LYS A 749 -68.23 4.08 -7.15
C LYS A 749 -68.24 2.63 -6.68
N ILE A 750 -67.83 2.38 -5.44
CA ILE A 750 -68.07 1.12 -4.75
C ILE A 750 -69.51 1.16 -4.22
N THR A 751 -70.34 0.19 -4.64
CA THR A 751 -71.77 0.17 -4.29
C THR A 751 -72.12 -0.81 -3.19
N GLU A 752 -71.32 -1.86 -3.01
CA GLU A 752 -71.48 -2.90 -1.98
C GLU A 752 -70.12 -3.58 -1.75
N GLU A 753 -69.69 -3.69 -0.49
CA GLU A 753 -68.61 -4.58 -0.03
C GLU A 753 -69.27 -5.76 0.71
N SER A 754 -68.97 -7.00 0.31
CA SER A 754 -69.51 -8.20 0.95
C SER A 754 -68.55 -8.82 1.94
#